data_AF-A0A178E847-F1
#
_entry.id   AF-A0A178E847-F1
#
_cell.length_a   1.000
_cell.length_b   1.000
_cell.length_c   1.000
_cell.angle_alpha   90.00
_cell.angle_beta   90.00
_cell.angle_gamma   90.00
#
_symmetry.space_group_name_H-M   'P 1'
#
loop_
_entity.id
_entity.type
_entity.pdbx_description
1 polymer ?
#
loop_
_entity_poly.entity_id
_entity_poly.type
_entity_poly.pdbx_seq_one_letter_code
_entity_poly.pdbx_strand_id
1 'polypeptide(L)'
;MSRSPFSIRTEYDVVVIGSGYGGGVAASRMARAGKNVCVLEKGVERWPGEFPHNFKDAMRDYRVSGRVLGKDFNMGRDSGLYHTVKGEGQDVFQGSGLGGTSLINAGVFLRVGTEVLASTEWPKEIREKPQELDRYYDRAEVMLQPTPYPPTHPLPLKAAIFENEANQAGVHDKFYHPPLTTFFQASTNNVGIRMKANTGSGNECTGVNDGSKNSVLVTYLADAWAWGAELFCGVEAKYVQEGPGRGYIVFYDLICENGARRRMWVRARELVFLAAGALSTTEVLLRSRKHGLKSSPLLGQNISGNGDTLSFAYNCKDNIGSMGRQTTDFAPKMCGPTITSCIDMRNANGAVREGYMIQEGAIPEALAPVIQALLESQKVKIVSRSYHGLRGLFSRAKSWVLGAYANGGSMCRTLVFLTMSHDENKGTIALEKDLPVLRWSGKGFRKSRKKIDSLLLRMTESLGGILVEAPCLTVHPLGGSVMSCDGTWLGGVVNHCGQLLSGSCGNVYKGIVCIDGSVIPTSLGANPCATIAALAERACDIICKQEGWTINDTKNSPIDLGNPIAASQQPLMRNSHEGWQNARITTANGGIQFDEVLRGHLYRADGTADFETAESTAKQLFSTAELSLTVEAHWVDHGSYVGKCCGALFCPSLSAGPLLAKHGRVSFFTPDPDVSDATNMVYRMDLESLTGEHFRFHGFKRLDSAAALSIPETWRAMTTLYTTITSFDGKIVAKGILNLTLQGFISEMASLRSRRPGTALDSVRTQVHFLNFFASNVASYTFSMFRSLQYPNSFEDTTGHFTKPVPSTKTLIASDGTKIPMMIWEPAPHTPARDTPILFIPGAGVTEYIFALPTVQINTIDHFTSRGYRCYLVLPRFSSTNAARKGDTVYDARLDVRAALEHVREQEDGRKPYVLVHCLGSIAMGIGLLTGDVPAHWMRGMTTSQVFVNLHFSWDNALKGRSEFLLKTYQRFAGNWFSCHSYPSSPWFQYLLDQALRFYPVGSRREICNSIVCHRCDVPFGRCWTHKNLNRATHMQLGQVFDGTHINFMAHLTKIGSLPPHHVRTNKPELEDLVTEENLARLEGLKICFLNGAENAVWSPRSMKASYDMMRERFPQGCFEHVEVEGYGHMDCWIGQRACDDVYPHVEHHLKACGG
;
A
#
# COMPACT_ATOMS: atom_id res chain seq x y z
N MET A 1 -23.61 -1.80 4.09
CA MET A 1 -23.93 -0.70 3.16
C MET A 1 -22.68 0.06 2.74
N SER A 2 -21.73 0.30 3.65
CA SER A 2 -20.49 0.99 3.32
C SER A 2 -19.67 0.26 2.26
N ARG A 3 -19.03 1.02 1.39
CA ARG A 3 -18.09 0.52 0.40
C ARG A 3 -16.68 0.59 0.95
N SER A 4 -15.79 -0.15 0.30
CA SER A 4 -14.37 -0.02 0.59
C SER A 4 -13.91 1.42 0.31
N PRO A 5 -13.18 2.08 1.23
CA PRO A 5 -12.60 3.40 1.01
C PRO A 5 -11.71 3.49 -0.24
N PHE A 6 -11.22 2.36 -0.75
CA PHE A 6 -10.43 2.27 -1.99
C PHE A 6 -11.24 2.50 -3.26
N SER A 7 -12.58 2.50 -3.16
CA SER A 7 -13.48 2.80 -4.28
C SER A 7 -13.95 4.26 -4.31
N ILE A 8 -13.44 5.11 -3.40
CA ILE A 8 -13.69 6.55 -3.45
C ILE A 8 -13.18 7.11 -4.78
N ARG A 9 -14.06 7.75 -5.54
CA ARG A 9 -13.72 8.43 -6.79
C ARG A 9 -12.96 9.72 -6.49
N THR A 10 -12.24 10.27 -7.47
CA THR A 10 -11.58 11.57 -7.27
C THR A 10 -12.54 12.73 -7.22
N GLU A 11 -13.73 12.58 -7.79
CA GLU A 11 -14.75 13.62 -7.78
C GLU A 11 -16.18 13.08 -7.59
N TYR A 12 -16.99 13.90 -6.92
CA TYR A 12 -18.42 13.74 -6.73
C TYR A 12 -19.11 15.10 -6.88
N ASP A 13 -20.42 15.12 -7.14
CA ASP A 13 -21.19 16.37 -7.13
C ASP A 13 -21.23 16.94 -5.71
N VAL A 14 -21.53 16.07 -4.75
CA VAL A 14 -21.69 16.41 -3.35
C VAL A 14 -20.84 15.50 -2.47
N VAL A 15 -20.09 16.10 -1.55
CA VAL A 15 -19.40 15.39 -0.46
C VAL A 15 -20.04 15.76 0.87
N VAL A 16 -20.46 14.78 1.64
CA VAL A 16 -21.04 14.93 2.98
C VAL A 16 -20.04 14.41 4.00
N ILE A 17 -19.61 15.27 4.91
CA ILE A 17 -18.67 14.93 5.98
C ILE A 17 -19.47 14.63 7.25
N GLY A 18 -19.44 13.37 7.69
CA GLY A 18 -20.20 12.89 8.84
C GLY A 18 -21.58 12.35 8.47
N SER A 19 -22.02 11.32 9.19
CA SER A 19 -23.23 10.55 8.87
C SER A 19 -24.32 10.63 9.95
N GLY A 20 -24.29 11.64 10.81
CA GLY A 20 -25.33 11.91 11.83
C GLY A 20 -26.63 12.47 11.22
N TYR A 21 -27.52 13.05 12.05
CA TYR A 21 -28.82 13.59 11.60
C TYR A 21 -28.70 14.54 10.40
N GLY A 22 -27.83 15.55 10.48
CA GLY A 22 -27.62 16.50 9.38
C GLY A 22 -27.05 15.83 8.12
N GLY A 23 -26.08 14.94 8.30
CA GLY A 23 -25.39 14.25 7.19
C GLY A 23 -26.30 13.25 6.48
N GLY A 24 -27.10 12.50 7.23
CA GLY A 24 -28.12 11.61 6.69
C GLY A 24 -29.14 12.36 5.84
N VAL A 25 -29.71 13.47 6.38
CA VAL A 25 -30.66 14.30 5.65
C VAL A 25 -30.03 14.84 4.37
N ALA A 26 -28.84 15.44 4.45
CA ALA A 26 -28.13 15.95 3.28
C ALA A 26 -27.89 14.84 2.24
N ALA A 27 -27.40 13.67 2.65
CA ALA A 27 -27.15 12.56 1.74
C ALA A 27 -28.43 12.08 1.04
N SER A 28 -29.52 11.87 1.79
CA SER A 28 -30.82 11.44 1.25
C SER A 28 -31.38 12.45 0.25
N ARG A 29 -31.43 13.73 0.63
CA ARG A 29 -32.04 14.78 -0.20
C ARG A 29 -31.22 15.05 -1.45
N MET A 30 -29.89 15.05 -1.36
CA MET A 30 -29.03 15.23 -2.55
C MET A 30 -29.06 14.01 -3.49
N ALA A 31 -29.10 12.79 -2.96
CA ALA A 31 -29.24 11.58 -3.78
C ALA A 31 -30.59 11.55 -4.51
N ARG A 32 -31.69 11.89 -3.81
CA ARG A 32 -33.04 12.06 -4.39
C ARG A 32 -33.15 13.22 -5.38
N ALA A 33 -32.24 14.20 -5.31
CA ALA A 33 -32.08 15.25 -6.30
C ALA A 33 -31.23 14.83 -7.52
N GLY A 34 -30.83 13.55 -7.60
CA GLY A 34 -30.08 12.98 -8.71
C GLY A 34 -28.58 13.28 -8.69
N LYS A 35 -28.03 13.70 -7.55
CA LYS A 35 -26.60 14.02 -7.41
C LYS A 35 -25.76 12.78 -7.09
N ASN A 36 -24.53 12.75 -7.57
CA ASN A 36 -23.54 11.78 -7.13
C ASN A 36 -23.03 12.18 -5.74
N VAL A 37 -23.44 11.44 -4.70
CA VAL A 37 -23.16 11.75 -3.30
C VAL A 37 -22.09 10.82 -2.73
N CYS A 38 -21.09 11.39 -2.07
CA CYS A 38 -20.09 10.69 -1.26
C CYS A 38 -20.25 11.06 0.21
N VAL A 39 -20.45 10.07 1.08
CA VAL A 39 -20.53 10.27 2.54
C VAL A 39 -19.27 9.73 3.19
N LEU A 40 -18.55 10.60 3.92
CA LEU A 40 -17.33 10.28 4.64
C LEU A 40 -17.61 10.17 6.14
N GLU A 41 -17.47 8.97 6.71
CA GLU A 41 -17.67 8.69 8.13
C GLU A 41 -16.37 8.21 8.78
N LYS A 42 -16.01 8.81 9.92
CA LYS A 42 -14.81 8.45 10.68
C LYS A 42 -14.94 7.10 11.38
N GLY A 43 -16.12 6.83 11.94
CA GLY A 43 -16.40 5.59 12.66
C GLY A 43 -16.60 4.38 11.74
N VAL A 44 -17.06 3.29 12.33
CA VAL A 44 -17.32 2.02 11.64
C VAL A 44 -18.83 1.84 11.42
N GLU A 45 -19.21 1.11 10.38
CA GLU A 45 -20.59 0.63 10.20
C GLU A 45 -20.89 -0.47 11.24
N ARG A 46 -21.99 -0.32 11.99
CA ARG A 46 -22.46 -1.33 12.95
C ARG A 46 -23.96 -1.52 12.84
N TRP A 47 -24.37 -2.77 12.75
CA TRP A 47 -25.77 -3.18 12.70
C TRP A 47 -26.27 -3.67 14.06
N PRO A 48 -27.60 -3.62 14.31
CA PRO A 48 -28.18 -4.28 15.48
C PRO A 48 -27.73 -5.75 15.56
N GLY A 49 -27.14 -6.14 16.68
CA GLY A 49 -26.44 -7.40 16.90
C GLY A 49 -24.93 -7.23 17.11
N GLU A 50 -24.35 -6.14 16.62
CA GLU A 50 -22.91 -5.84 16.66
C GLU A 50 -22.53 -4.77 17.70
N PHE A 51 -23.50 -4.18 18.41
CA PHE A 51 -23.22 -3.19 19.44
C PHE A 51 -22.65 -3.85 20.71
N PRO A 52 -21.71 -3.19 21.41
CA PRO A 52 -21.16 -3.72 22.66
C PRO A 52 -22.25 -3.94 23.71
N HIS A 53 -22.37 -5.16 24.22
CA HIS A 53 -23.38 -5.53 25.22
C HIS A 53 -22.82 -5.68 26.64
N ASN A 54 -21.49 -5.80 26.79
CA ASN A 54 -20.82 -5.90 28.09
C ASN A 54 -19.70 -4.85 28.23
N PHE A 55 -19.20 -4.68 29.46
CA PHE A 55 -18.18 -3.68 29.79
C PHE A 55 -16.87 -3.86 29.00
N LYS A 56 -16.40 -5.10 28.83
CA LYS A 56 -15.13 -5.38 28.15
C LYS A 56 -15.18 -4.97 26.68
N ASP A 57 -16.29 -5.27 26.01
CA ASP A 57 -16.50 -4.89 24.61
C ASP A 57 -16.69 -3.37 24.48
N ALA A 58 -17.42 -2.74 25.41
CA ALA A 58 -17.60 -1.29 25.37
C ALA A 58 -16.28 -0.52 25.57
N MET A 59 -15.39 -1.01 26.45
CA MET A 59 -14.06 -0.41 26.65
C MET A 59 -13.14 -0.55 25.43
N ARG A 60 -13.28 -1.62 24.62
CA ARG A 60 -12.52 -1.78 23.37
C ARG A 60 -12.92 -0.73 22.32
N ASP A 61 -14.16 -0.28 22.36
CA ASP A 61 -14.73 0.72 21.47
C ASP A 61 -14.77 2.13 22.07
N TYR A 62 -14.10 2.35 23.21
CA TYR A 62 -14.08 3.63 23.90
C TYR A 62 -12.84 4.43 23.54
N ARG A 63 -13.02 5.72 23.27
CA ARG A 63 -11.96 6.71 23.04
C ARG A 63 -12.10 7.88 23.99
N VAL A 64 -10.98 8.33 24.52
CA VAL A 64 -10.87 9.59 25.28
C VAL A 64 -9.87 10.49 24.59
N SER A 65 -10.25 11.73 24.30
CA SER A 65 -9.36 12.76 23.78
C SER A 65 -9.50 14.06 24.57
N GLY A 66 -8.57 15.01 24.41
CA GLY A 66 -8.63 16.34 25.02
C GLY A 66 -7.44 16.62 25.94
N ARG A 67 -7.61 17.55 26.87
CA ARG A 67 -6.53 18.02 27.75
C ARG A 67 -6.90 17.81 29.21
N VAL A 68 -6.06 17.11 29.97
CA VAL A 68 -6.26 16.83 31.39
C VAL A 68 -5.06 17.35 32.17
N LEU A 69 -5.29 18.22 33.15
CA LEU A 69 -4.23 18.84 33.96
C LEU A 69 -3.10 19.48 33.12
N GLY A 70 -3.46 20.12 32.01
CA GLY A 70 -2.52 20.79 31.11
C GLY A 70 -1.72 19.87 30.19
N LYS A 71 -1.92 18.55 30.23
CA LYS A 71 -1.28 17.55 29.34
C LYS A 71 -2.27 17.01 28.32
N ASP A 72 -1.77 16.77 27.11
CA ASP A 72 -2.54 16.14 26.04
C ASP A 72 -2.83 14.68 26.41
N PHE A 73 -4.09 14.29 26.31
CA PHE A 73 -4.54 12.94 26.63
C PHE A 73 -5.31 12.37 25.45
N ASN A 74 -4.81 11.28 24.87
CA ASN A 74 -5.49 10.54 23.81
C ASN A 74 -5.32 9.04 24.07
N MET A 75 -6.42 8.32 24.26
CA MET A 75 -6.43 6.91 24.60
C MET A 75 -7.60 6.21 23.90
N GLY A 76 -7.41 4.95 23.52
CA GLY A 76 -8.43 4.12 22.89
C GLY A 76 -8.33 4.08 21.37
N ARG A 77 -9.30 3.43 20.73
CA ARG A 77 -9.33 3.22 19.27
C ARG A 77 -9.93 4.45 18.58
N ASP A 78 -9.25 4.96 17.55
CA ASP A 78 -9.69 6.18 16.82
C ASP A 78 -11.07 6.04 16.17
N SER A 79 -11.41 4.82 15.72
CA SER A 79 -12.70 4.44 15.13
C SER A 79 -13.69 3.83 16.13
N GLY A 80 -13.43 3.96 17.44
CA GLY A 80 -14.32 3.49 18.50
C GLY A 80 -15.70 4.17 18.45
N LEU A 81 -16.73 3.43 18.87
CA LEU A 81 -18.12 3.91 18.89
C LEU A 81 -18.32 5.05 19.88
N TYR A 82 -17.68 4.98 21.04
CA TYR A 82 -17.85 5.96 22.12
C TYR A 82 -16.69 6.91 22.18
N HIS A 83 -16.97 8.21 22.20
CA HIS A 83 -15.93 9.23 22.29
C HIS A 83 -16.25 10.25 23.38
N THR A 84 -15.37 10.31 24.38
CA THR A 84 -15.37 11.36 25.41
C THR A 84 -14.30 12.38 25.12
N VAL A 85 -14.70 13.63 24.93
CA VAL A 85 -13.80 14.77 24.78
C VAL A 85 -13.70 15.47 26.13
N LYS A 86 -12.48 15.47 26.70
CA LYS A 86 -12.15 16.14 27.96
C LYS A 86 -11.97 17.63 27.72
N GLY A 87 -12.82 18.43 28.37
CA GLY A 87 -12.79 19.89 28.32
C GLY A 87 -12.35 20.51 29.65
N GLU A 88 -11.86 21.74 29.58
CA GLU A 88 -11.66 22.57 30.77
C GLU A 88 -13.04 23.06 31.26
N GLY A 89 -13.61 22.36 32.25
CA GLY A 89 -14.87 22.71 32.91
C GLY A 89 -16.02 21.72 32.67
N GLN A 90 -16.23 21.28 31.44
CA GLN A 90 -17.27 20.32 31.06
C GLN A 90 -16.76 19.37 29.96
N ASP A 91 -17.06 18.09 30.12
CA ASP A 91 -16.75 17.03 29.16
C ASP A 91 -17.89 16.84 28.15
N VAL A 92 -17.59 16.26 26.99
CA VAL A 92 -18.59 15.93 25.95
C VAL A 92 -18.54 14.44 25.64
N PHE A 93 -19.70 13.78 25.60
CA PHE A 93 -19.85 12.39 25.16
C PHE A 93 -20.63 12.31 23.84
N GLN A 94 -20.04 11.65 22.85
CA GLN A 94 -20.63 11.52 21.51
C GLN A 94 -20.39 10.14 20.90
N GLY A 95 -21.25 9.76 19.95
CA GLY A 95 -21.11 8.53 19.17
C GLY A 95 -20.43 8.75 17.82
N SER A 96 -19.56 7.83 17.41
CA SER A 96 -18.89 7.81 16.10
C SER A 96 -19.18 6.49 15.37
N GLY A 97 -19.70 6.56 14.14
CA GLY A 97 -20.15 5.39 13.39
C GLY A 97 -21.13 5.78 12.29
N LEU A 98 -21.43 4.87 11.37
CA LEU A 98 -22.37 5.14 10.27
C LEU A 98 -23.79 5.36 10.82
N GLY A 99 -24.25 6.60 10.89
CA GLY A 99 -25.46 7.05 11.60
C GLY A 99 -25.19 8.02 12.76
N GLY A 100 -23.92 8.25 13.10
CA GLY A 100 -23.46 9.15 14.16
C GLY A 100 -24.06 8.82 15.54
N THR A 101 -24.35 9.85 16.33
CA THR A 101 -24.90 9.69 17.68
C THR A 101 -26.35 9.15 17.69
N SER A 102 -27.03 9.06 16.54
CA SER A 102 -28.34 8.38 16.49
C SER A 102 -28.24 6.90 16.85
N LEU A 103 -27.06 6.28 16.71
CA LEU A 103 -26.80 4.91 17.12
C LEU A 103 -26.93 4.74 18.64
N ILE A 104 -26.47 5.73 19.42
CA ILE A 104 -26.32 5.65 20.87
C ILE A 104 -27.12 6.70 21.67
N ASN A 105 -28.03 7.45 21.05
CA ASN A 105 -28.93 8.34 21.81
C ASN A 105 -30.12 7.58 22.41
N ALA A 106 -30.93 8.23 23.25
CA ALA A 106 -32.13 7.60 23.81
C ALA A 106 -33.36 7.57 22.89
N GLY A 107 -33.26 8.09 21.65
CA GLY A 107 -34.37 8.12 20.69
C GLY A 107 -35.44 9.19 20.95
N VAL A 108 -35.30 10.03 21.97
CA VAL A 108 -36.27 11.10 22.28
C VAL A 108 -36.34 12.14 21.16
N PHE A 109 -37.54 12.37 20.61
CA PHE A 109 -37.79 13.33 19.53
C PHE A 109 -38.65 14.48 20.05
N LEU A 110 -38.06 15.64 20.36
CA LEU A 110 -38.81 16.78 20.89
C LEU A 110 -38.61 18.02 20.05
N ARG A 111 -39.73 18.65 19.67
CA ARG A 111 -39.71 19.99 19.06
C ARG A 111 -39.25 21.02 20.10
N VAL A 112 -38.45 21.98 19.65
CA VAL A 112 -38.06 23.13 20.49
C VAL A 112 -39.24 24.10 20.65
N GLY A 113 -39.32 24.80 21.78
CA GLY A 113 -40.34 25.83 21.98
C GLY A 113 -40.17 27.01 21.02
N THR A 114 -41.28 27.53 20.49
CA THR A 114 -41.31 28.70 19.59
C THR A 114 -40.65 29.93 20.21
N GLU A 115 -40.80 30.12 21.52
CA GLU A 115 -40.18 31.19 22.29
C GLU A 115 -38.64 31.15 22.26
N VAL A 116 -38.04 29.95 22.20
CA VAL A 116 -36.58 29.79 22.05
C VAL A 116 -36.15 30.16 20.64
N LEU A 117 -36.93 29.80 19.62
CA LEU A 117 -36.64 30.18 18.22
C LEU A 117 -36.82 31.69 18.01
N ALA A 118 -37.74 32.32 18.75
CA ALA A 118 -37.98 33.76 18.74
C ALA A 118 -36.92 34.57 19.52
N SER A 119 -35.91 33.93 20.12
CA SER A 119 -34.85 34.59 20.86
C SER A 119 -33.83 35.29 19.93
N THR A 120 -33.17 36.34 20.44
CA THR A 120 -32.30 37.23 19.65
C THR A 120 -31.11 36.54 18.99
N GLU A 121 -30.70 35.38 19.48
CA GLU A 121 -29.58 34.59 18.98
C GLU A 121 -29.89 33.91 17.63
N TRP A 122 -31.17 33.68 17.30
CA TRP A 122 -31.56 33.09 16.03
C TRP A 122 -31.59 34.12 14.89
N PRO A 123 -31.30 33.71 13.64
CA PRO A 123 -31.42 34.55 12.45
C PRO A 123 -32.85 35.07 12.28
N LYS A 124 -32.99 36.27 11.69
CA LYS A 124 -34.31 36.90 11.45
C LYS A 124 -35.29 35.98 10.73
N GLU A 125 -34.80 35.21 9.75
CA GLU A 125 -35.58 34.27 8.94
C GLU A 125 -36.19 33.11 9.75
N ILE A 126 -35.69 32.85 10.95
CA ILE A 126 -36.26 31.87 11.89
C ILE A 126 -36.98 32.59 13.03
N ARG A 127 -36.37 33.65 13.56
CA ARG A 127 -36.85 34.38 14.74
C ARG A 127 -38.18 35.08 14.52
N GLU A 128 -38.38 35.66 13.34
CA GLU A 128 -39.62 36.38 13.01
C GLU A 128 -40.77 35.43 12.63
N LYS A 129 -40.44 34.19 12.23
CA LYS A 129 -41.41 33.18 11.76
C LYS A 129 -41.04 31.77 12.26
N PRO A 130 -41.03 31.54 13.58
CA PRO A 130 -40.58 30.25 14.14
C PRO A 130 -41.44 29.07 13.67
N GLN A 131 -42.72 29.31 13.37
CA GLN A 131 -43.66 28.30 12.87
C GLN A 131 -43.31 27.77 11.47
N GLU A 132 -42.52 28.48 10.67
CA GLU A 132 -42.07 27.95 9.37
C GLU A 132 -41.18 26.70 9.53
N LEU A 133 -40.60 26.48 10.72
CA LEU A 133 -39.83 25.28 11.00
C LEU A 133 -40.71 24.04 11.19
N ASP A 134 -42.00 24.19 11.52
CA ASP A 134 -42.92 23.08 11.78
C ASP A 134 -43.03 22.13 10.59
N ARG A 135 -43.12 22.66 9.36
CA ARG A 135 -43.17 21.82 8.15
C ARG A 135 -41.94 20.91 7.99
N TYR A 136 -40.80 21.33 8.53
CA TYR A 136 -39.55 20.57 8.45
C TYR A 136 -39.43 19.60 9.62
N TYR A 137 -40.00 19.92 10.79
CA TYR A 137 -40.24 18.92 11.83
C TYR A 137 -41.16 17.81 11.31
N ASP A 138 -42.24 18.16 10.61
CA ASP A 138 -43.16 17.17 10.03
C ASP A 138 -42.42 16.24 9.04
N ARG A 139 -41.58 16.77 8.15
CA ARG A 139 -40.72 15.96 7.27
C ARG A 139 -39.80 15.02 8.04
N ALA A 140 -39.17 15.51 9.11
CA ALA A 140 -38.31 14.70 9.95
C ALA A 140 -39.10 13.60 10.71
N GLU A 141 -40.32 13.90 11.16
CA GLU A 141 -41.23 12.95 11.79
C GLU A 141 -41.67 11.85 10.82
N VAL A 142 -41.91 12.18 9.53
CA VAL A 142 -42.19 11.15 8.51
C VAL A 142 -41.02 10.17 8.40
N MET A 143 -39.77 10.64 8.38
CA MET A 143 -38.62 9.74 8.23
C MET A 143 -38.30 8.95 9.51
N LEU A 144 -38.35 9.60 10.68
CA LEU A 144 -37.91 9.03 11.95
C LEU A 144 -39.01 8.31 12.73
N GLN A 145 -40.29 8.54 12.38
CA GLN A 145 -41.49 7.91 12.94
C GLN A 145 -41.50 7.83 14.47
N PRO A 146 -41.36 8.97 15.18
CA PRO A 146 -41.33 8.96 16.63
C PRO A 146 -42.72 8.67 17.20
N THR A 147 -42.81 7.76 18.18
CA THR A 147 -44.06 7.37 18.85
C THR A 147 -43.88 7.35 20.37
N PRO A 148 -44.84 7.86 21.17
CA PRO A 148 -44.81 7.72 22.63
C PRO A 148 -44.81 6.25 23.08
N TYR A 149 -44.36 6.01 24.31
CA TYR A 149 -44.47 4.69 24.92
C TYR A 149 -45.94 4.24 24.94
N PRO A 150 -46.30 3.06 24.37
CA PRO A 150 -47.71 2.73 24.18
C PRO A 150 -48.39 2.37 25.51
N PRO A 151 -49.62 2.86 25.76
CA PRO A 151 -50.37 2.51 26.98
C PRO A 151 -50.75 1.03 27.04
N THR A 152 -50.68 0.31 25.92
CA THR A 152 -50.93 -1.14 25.84
C THR A 152 -49.76 -1.98 26.37
N HIS A 153 -48.58 -1.39 26.55
CA HIS A 153 -47.42 -2.09 27.09
C HIS A 153 -47.35 -1.95 28.61
N PRO A 154 -46.89 -2.97 29.36
CA PRO A 154 -46.69 -2.87 30.80
C PRO A 154 -45.73 -1.73 31.16
N LEU A 155 -46.20 -0.77 31.95
CA LEU A 155 -45.39 0.39 32.36
C LEU A 155 -44.13 -0.08 33.14
N PRO A 156 -42.92 0.31 32.71
CA PRO A 156 -41.71 -0.03 33.43
C PRO A 156 -41.69 0.55 34.84
N LEU A 157 -41.08 -0.17 35.78
CA LEU A 157 -41.07 0.23 37.20
C LEU A 157 -40.46 1.62 37.41
N LYS A 158 -39.38 1.95 36.68
CA LYS A 158 -38.73 3.28 36.75
C LYS A 158 -39.68 4.41 36.35
N ALA A 159 -40.50 4.18 35.32
CA ALA A 159 -41.46 5.15 34.81
C ALA A 159 -42.64 5.34 35.77
N ALA A 160 -43.16 4.23 36.33
CA ALA A 160 -44.23 4.27 37.34
C ALA A 160 -43.80 5.00 38.62
N ILE A 161 -42.57 4.76 39.09
CA ILE A 161 -42.01 5.47 40.24
C ILE A 161 -41.86 6.96 39.90
N PHE A 162 -41.32 7.30 38.74
CA PHE A 162 -41.14 8.70 38.33
C PHE A 162 -42.47 9.46 38.20
N GLU A 163 -43.53 8.81 37.70
CA GLU A 163 -44.89 9.37 37.66
C GLU A 163 -45.44 9.65 39.06
N ASN A 164 -45.28 8.69 39.98
CA ASN A 164 -45.66 8.86 41.38
C ASN A 164 -44.88 10.01 42.04
N GLU A 165 -43.58 10.14 41.78
CA GLU A 165 -42.77 11.25 42.29
C GLU A 165 -43.19 12.60 41.69
N ALA A 166 -43.58 12.64 40.41
CA ALA A 166 -44.14 13.85 39.79
C ALA A 166 -45.46 14.27 40.47
N ASN A 167 -46.31 13.30 40.84
CA ASN A 167 -47.54 13.53 41.57
C ASN A 167 -47.27 14.07 42.99
N GLN A 168 -46.38 13.43 43.75
CA GLN A 168 -46.02 13.87 45.10
C GLN A 168 -45.35 15.25 45.12
N ALA A 169 -44.58 15.58 44.08
CA ALA A 169 -43.95 16.88 43.93
C ALA A 169 -44.90 17.98 43.42
N GLY A 170 -46.16 17.64 43.08
CA GLY A 170 -47.17 18.57 42.60
C GLY A 170 -46.95 19.08 41.18
N VAL A 171 -46.30 18.28 40.32
CA VAL A 171 -45.94 18.63 38.92
C VAL A 171 -46.45 17.59 37.90
N HIS A 172 -47.45 16.80 38.28
CA HIS A 172 -48.01 15.76 37.42
C HIS A 172 -48.67 16.31 36.14
N ASP A 173 -49.18 17.53 36.16
CA ASP A 173 -49.72 18.21 34.97
C ASP A 173 -48.66 18.50 33.89
N LYS A 174 -47.38 18.35 34.24
CA LYS A 174 -46.22 18.50 33.35
C LYS A 174 -45.56 17.17 32.98
N PHE A 175 -46.08 16.06 33.48
CA PHE A 175 -45.59 14.71 33.22
C PHE A 175 -46.22 14.14 31.94
N TYR A 176 -45.41 13.56 31.06
CA TYR A 176 -45.89 12.78 29.91
C TYR A 176 -44.83 11.80 29.38
N HIS A 177 -45.25 10.90 28.50
CA HIS A 177 -44.36 10.02 27.74
C HIS A 177 -43.91 10.71 26.45
N PRO A 178 -42.62 11.09 26.31
CA PRO A 178 -42.16 11.75 25.10
C PRO A 178 -42.16 10.79 23.91
N PRO A 179 -42.31 11.29 22.68
CA PRO A 179 -42.27 10.43 21.51
C PRO A 179 -40.82 9.97 21.24
N LEU A 180 -40.68 8.68 20.94
CA LEU A 180 -39.41 7.99 20.79
C LEU A 180 -39.27 7.44 19.38
N THR A 181 -38.11 7.58 18.75
CA THR A 181 -37.74 6.95 17.47
C THR A 181 -37.50 5.43 17.63
N THR A 182 -38.47 4.73 18.19
CA THR A 182 -38.39 3.33 18.60
C THR A 182 -39.69 2.62 18.26
N PHE A 183 -39.58 1.48 17.59
CA PHE A 183 -40.72 0.65 17.24
C PHE A 183 -41.08 -0.26 18.41
N PHE A 184 -42.31 -0.13 18.91
CA PHE A 184 -42.87 -1.03 19.93
C PHE A 184 -43.60 -2.23 19.32
N GLN A 185 -43.77 -2.25 18.00
CA GLN A 185 -44.36 -3.36 17.25
C GLN A 185 -43.61 -3.56 15.93
N ALA A 186 -43.45 -4.82 15.51
CA ALA A 186 -42.74 -5.15 14.28
C ALA A 186 -43.52 -4.67 13.05
N SER A 187 -42.97 -3.69 12.34
CA SER A 187 -43.56 -3.09 11.14
C SER A 187 -42.47 -2.64 10.17
N THR A 188 -42.85 -2.18 8.98
CA THR A 188 -41.90 -1.64 8.01
C THR A 188 -41.87 -0.12 8.17
N ASN A 189 -40.67 0.48 8.26
CA ASN A 189 -40.54 1.92 8.37
C ASN A 189 -40.82 2.63 7.03
N ASN A 190 -40.92 3.96 7.05
CA ASN A 190 -41.26 4.76 5.87
C ASN A 190 -40.22 4.73 4.74
N VAL A 191 -39.02 4.19 5.01
CA VAL A 191 -37.95 4.02 4.02
C VAL A 191 -37.97 2.63 3.38
N GLY A 192 -38.78 1.70 3.89
CA GLY A 192 -38.92 0.34 3.38
C GLY A 192 -38.11 -0.72 4.13
N ILE A 193 -37.57 -0.40 5.31
CA ILE A 193 -36.80 -1.33 6.16
C ILE A 193 -37.72 -2.01 7.18
N ARG A 194 -37.57 -3.34 7.34
CA ARG A 194 -38.31 -4.10 8.34
C ARG A 194 -37.73 -3.88 9.74
N MET A 195 -38.53 -3.29 10.62
CA MET A 195 -38.19 -3.00 12.02
C MET A 195 -38.74 -4.07 12.96
N LYS A 196 -38.03 -4.32 14.07
CA LYS A 196 -38.46 -5.22 15.16
C LYS A 196 -39.11 -4.44 16.30
N ALA A 197 -39.82 -5.13 17.19
CA ALA A 197 -40.35 -4.54 18.40
C ALA A 197 -39.25 -4.39 19.46
N ASN A 198 -39.29 -3.30 20.23
CA ASN A 198 -38.38 -3.06 21.35
C ASN A 198 -38.54 -4.12 22.44
N THR A 199 -37.43 -4.65 22.94
CA THR A 199 -37.44 -5.70 23.97
C THR A 199 -37.41 -5.15 25.39
N GLY A 200 -37.37 -3.82 25.58
CA GLY A 200 -37.32 -3.19 26.90
C GLY A 200 -35.96 -3.32 27.61
N SER A 201 -34.88 -3.42 26.82
CA SER A 201 -33.52 -3.70 27.34
C SER A 201 -32.85 -2.54 28.08
N GLY A 202 -33.23 -1.28 27.84
CA GLY A 202 -32.60 -0.10 28.47
C GLY A 202 -31.17 0.19 27.99
N ASN A 203 -30.77 -0.34 26.84
CA ASN A 203 -29.41 -0.25 26.29
C ASN A 203 -29.28 0.77 25.12
N GLU A 204 -30.28 1.61 24.88
CA GLU A 204 -30.27 2.56 23.75
C GLU A 204 -29.06 3.52 23.79
N CYS A 205 -28.60 3.89 24.99
CA CYS A 205 -27.44 4.77 25.19
C CYS A 205 -26.07 4.12 24.92
N THR A 206 -26.04 2.80 24.66
CA THR A 206 -24.84 2.05 24.27
C THR A 206 -25.01 1.36 22.89
N GLY A 207 -26.09 1.70 22.18
CA GLY A 207 -26.49 0.98 20.97
C GLY A 207 -27.31 -0.27 21.32
N VAL A 208 -28.54 -0.29 20.82
CA VAL A 208 -29.49 -1.37 21.08
C VAL A 208 -29.42 -2.44 19.97
N ASN A 209 -29.33 -3.70 20.37
CA ASN A 209 -29.14 -4.83 19.45
C ASN A 209 -30.44 -5.50 18.97
N ASP A 210 -31.60 -5.06 19.44
CA ASP A 210 -32.89 -5.70 19.13
C ASP A 210 -33.48 -5.30 17.76
N GLY A 211 -32.91 -4.28 17.10
CA GLY A 211 -33.38 -3.77 15.81
C GLY A 211 -34.66 -2.93 15.88
N SER A 212 -35.03 -2.44 17.05
CA SER A 212 -36.24 -1.62 17.25
C SER A 212 -36.04 -0.13 17.03
N LYS A 213 -34.80 0.35 17.13
CA LYS A 213 -34.48 1.78 17.07
C LYS A 213 -34.38 2.27 15.63
N ASN A 214 -35.21 3.25 15.29
CA ASN A 214 -35.29 3.85 13.96
C ASN A 214 -34.21 4.93 13.76
N SER A 215 -32.94 4.50 13.87
CA SER A 215 -31.77 5.39 13.78
C SER A 215 -31.55 5.95 12.36
N VAL A 216 -30.63 6.92 12.23
CA VAL A 216 -30.25 7.51 10.93
C VAL A 216 -29.69 6.47 9.96
N LEU A 217 -29.06 5.41 10.48
CA LEU A 217 -28.56 4.27 9.71
C LEU A 217 -29.65 3.60 8.86
N VAL A 218 -30.82 3.35 9.47
CA VAL A 218 -31.94 2.61 8.85
C VAL A 218 -33.05 3.52 8.29
N THR A 219 -32.84 4.84 8.35
CA THR A 219 -33.74 5.85 7.80
C THR A 219 -33.05 6.60 6.67
N TYR A 220 -32.51 7.79 6.92
CA TYR A 220 -31.94 8.66 5.89
C TYR A 220 -30.75 8.05 5.15
N LEU A 221 -29.87 7.29 5.81
CA LEU A 221 -28.71 6.69 5.12
C LEU A 221 -29.11 5.48 4.26
N ALA A 222 -30.03 4.65 4.74
CA ALA A 222 -30.61 3.57 3.95
C ALA A 222 -31.34 4.13 2.72
N ASP A 223 -32.06 5.26 2.88
CA ASP A 223 -32.68 5.98 1.79
C ASP A 223 -31.64 6.52 0.79
N ALA A 224 -30.63 7.27 1.27
CA ALA A 224 -29.56 7.78 0.42
C ALA A 224 -28.87 6.67 -0.38
N TRP A 225 -28.59 5.54 0.27
CA TRP A 225 -27.99 4.37 -0.36
C TRP A 225 -28.89 3.75 -1.43
N ALA A 226 -30.20 3.63 -1.18
CA ALA A 226 -31.17 3.14 -2.17
C ALA A 226 -31.24 4.04 -3.42
N TRP A 227 -30.94 5.33 -3.27
CA TRP A 227 -30.87 6.32 -4.35
C TRP A 227 -29.44 6.53 -4.91
N GLY A 228 -28.48 5.66 -4.57
CA GLY A 228 -27.16 5.60 -5.21
C GLY A 228 -26.04 6.36 -4.50
N ALA A 229 -26.27 6.89 -3.29
CA ALA A 229 -25.19 7.49 -2.49
C ALA A 229 -24.13 6.44 -2.11
N GLU A 230 -22.86 6.85 -2.15
CA GLU A 230 -21.72 6.02 -1.76
C GLU A 230 -21.26 6.37 -0.34
N LEU A 231 -21.27 5.38 0.55
CA LEU A 231 -20.97 5.56 1.97
C LEU A 231 -19.59 4.95 2.28
N PHE A 232 -18.71 5.70 2.93
CA PHE A 232 -17.35 5.26 3.27
C PHE A 232 -17.07 5.45 4.76
N CYS A 233 -16.69 4.35 5.44
CA CYS A 233 -16.34 4.33 6.86
C CYS A 233 -14.82 4.31 7.06
N GLY A 234 -14.34 4.68 8.25
CA GLY A 234 -12.90 4.78 8.54
C GLY A 234 -12.22 5.96 7.85
N VAL A 235 -12.97 7.00 7.48
CA VAL A 235 -12.48 8.18 6.76
C VAL A 235 -12.69 9.44 7.61
N GLU A 236 -11.60 10.02 8.11
CA GLU A 236 -11.64 11.27 8.90
C GLU A 236 -11.34 12.47 8.01
N ALA A 237 -12.36 13.26 7.66
CA ALA A 237 -12.13 14.56 7.02
C ALA A 237 -11.34 15.49 7.96
N LYS A 238 -10.32 16.17 7.42
CA LYS A 238 -9.42 17.04 8.17
C LYS A 238 -9.70 18.50 7.91
N TYR A 239 -9.78 18.90 6.65
CA TYR A 239 -10.03 20.29 6.24
C TYR A 239 -10.54 20.34 4.80
N VAL A 240 -11.10 21.51 4.45
CA VAL A 240 -11.64 21.82 3.12
C VAL A 240 -10.87 23.02 2.56
N GLN A 241 -10.58 22.99 1.28
CA GLN A 241 -10.01 24.11 0.52
C GLN A 241 -10.83 24.38 -0.74
N GLU A 242 -10.71 25.59 -1.28
CA GLU A 242 -11.23 25.89 -2.62
C GLU A 242 -10.46 25.06 -3.66
N GLY A 243 -11.20 24.44 -4.58
CA GLY A 243 -10.62 23.69 -5.69
C GLY A 243 -10.43 24.56 -6.94
N PRO A 244 -9.71 24.08 -7.97
CA PRO A 244 -9.59 24.78 -9.24
C PRO A 244 -10.94 24.85 -9.98
N GLY A 245 -11.45 26.06 -10.26
CA GLY A 245 -12.75 26.29 -10.92
C GLY A 245 -13.92 26.34 -9.92
N ARG A 246 -15.09 25.78 -10.29
CA ARG A 246 -16.22 25.58 -9.36
C ARG A 246 -15.96 24.29 -8.55
N GLY A 247 -15.99 24.39 -7.21
CA GLY A 247 -15.90 23.24 -6.31
C GLY A 247 -14.87 23.38 -5.18
N TYR A 248 -14.76 22.32 -4.38
CA TYR A 248 -13.95 22.27 -3.17
C TYR A 248 -13.19 20.96 -3.07
N ILE A 249 -12.04 20.97 -2.41
CA ILE A 249 -11.24 19.78 -2.15
C ILE A 249 -11.35 19.46 -0.66
N VAL A 250 -11.81 18.25 -0.36
CA VAL A 250 -11.88 17.72 1.00
C VAL A 250 -10.66 16.84 1.23
N PHE A 251 -9.77 17.27 2.12
CA PHE A 251 -8.65 16.45 2.56
C PHE A 251 -9.08 15.58 3.72
N TYR A 252 -8.78 14.29 3.63
CA TYR A 252 -9.16 13.32 4.65
C TYR A 252 -8.01 12.37 4.97
N ASP A 253 -8.00 11.85 6.20
CA ASP A 253 -7.11 10.78 6.61
C ASP A 253 -7.89 9.46 6.59
N LEU A 254 -7.41 8.48 5.84
CA LEU A 254 -7.89 7.11 5.93
C LEU A 254 -7.31 6.48 7.21
N ILE A 255 -8.18 5.99 8.08
CA ILE A 255 -7.79 5.31 9.33
C ILE A 255 -7.60 3.83 9.01
N CYS A 256 -6.34 3.40 8.93
CA CYS A 256 -5.99 1.99 8.84
C CYS A 256 -6.28 1.29 10.18
N GLU A 257 -6.55 -0.01 10.15
CA GLU A 257 -6.87 -0.76 11.37
C GLU A 257 -5.71 -0.84 12.38
N ASN A 258 -4.46 -0.72 11.91
CA ASN A 258 -3.27 -0.61 12.76
C ASN A 258 -3.11 0.79 13.42
N GLY A 259 -4.06 1.70 13.19
CA GLY A 259 -4.03 3.08 13.68
C GLY A 259 -3.21 4.05 12.82
N ALA A 260 -2.56 3.57 11.75
CA ALA A 260 -1.90 4.44 10.79
C ALA A 260 -2.91 5.33 10.05
N ARG A 261 -2.48 6.54 9.72
CA ARG A 261 -3.31 7.54 9.03
C ARG A 261 -2.68 7.90 7.70
N ARG A 262 -3.48 7.91 6.64
CA ARG A 262 -3.01 8.23 5.30
C ARG A 262 -3.79 9.38 4.71
N ARG A 263 -3.09 10.48 4.42
CA ARG A 263 -3.72 11.67 3.86
C ARG A 263 -4.05 11.47 2.39
N MET A 264 -5.30 11.71 2.05
CA MET A 264 -5.86 11.65 0.70
C MET A 264 -6.77 12.87 0.49
N TRP A 265 -7.39 12.95 -0.68
CA TRP A 265 -8.33 14.01 -1.01
C TRP A 265 -9.45 13.51 -1.92
N VAL A 266 -10.58 14.20 -1.89
CA VAL A 266 -11.69 14.03 -2.83
C VAL A 266 -12.22 15.41 -3.22
N ARG A 267 -12.57 15.60 -4.48
CA ARG A 267 -13.14 16.84 -5.00
C ARG A 267 -14.66 16.78 -4.96
N ALA A 268 -15.28 17.81 -4.37
CA ALA A 268 -16.70 18.12 -4.53
C ALA A 268 -16.87 19.15 -5.65
N ARG A 269 -17.62 18.82 -6.71
CA ARG A 269 -17.86 19.73 -7.85
C ARG A 269 -18.81 20.87 -7.48
N GLU A 270 -19.77 20.60 -6.60
CA GLU A 270 -20.84 21.54 -6.27
C GLU A 270 -20.86 21.89 -4.77
N LEU A 271 -21.08 20.91 -3.89
CA LEU A 271 -21.33 21.15 -2.46
C LEU A 271 -20.50 20.25 -1.55
N VAL A 272 -20.03 20.83 -0.43
CA VAL A 272 -19.52 20.13 0.74
C VAL A 272 -20.45 20.40 1.91
N PHE A 273 -21.13 19.37 2.41
CA PHE A 273 -21.90 19.43 3.64
C PHE A 273 -21.03 19.03 4.83
N LEU A 274 -20.89 19.92 5.81
CA LEU A 274 -20.22 19.67 7.08
C LEU A 274 -21.27 19.24 8.13
N ALA A 275 -21.25 17.96 8.46
CA ALA A 275 -22.19 17.30 9.37
C ALA A 275 -21.50 16.33 10.36
N ALA A 276 -20.27 16.64 10.76
CA ALA A 276 -19.43 15.81 11.64
C ALA A 276 -19.81 15.90 13.13
N GLY A 277 -20.83 16.68 13.48
CA GLY A 277 -21.21 17.03 14.85
C GLY A 277 -20.60 18.36 15.29
N ALA A 278 -21.16 18.94 16.36
CA ALA A 278 -20.84 20.31 16.79
C ALA A 278 -19.34 20.59 16.92
N LEU A 279 -18.61 19.69 17.59
CA LEU A 279 -17.18 19.83 17.80
C LEU A 279 -16.38 19.59 16.52
N SER A 280 -16.61 18.46 15.82
CA SER A 280 -15.78 18.05 14.70
C SER A 280 -16.01 18.88 13.44
N THR A 281 -17.23 19.38 13.19
CA THR A 281 -17.47 20.35 12.10
C THR A 281 -16.70 21.64 12.36
N THR A 282 -16.74 22.13 13.59
CA THR A 282 -15.99 23.33 14.00
C THR A 282 -14.47 23.10 13.91
N GLU A 283 -13.99 21.91 14.27
CA GLU A 283 -12.60 21.49 14.13
C GLU A 283 -12.13 21.49 12.66
N VAL A 284 -12.93 20.93 11.75
CA VAL A 284 -12.65 20.92 10.30
C VAL A 284 -12.55 22.34 9.76
N LEU A 285 -13.46 23.25 10.15
CA LEU A 285 -13.42 24.64 9.73
C LEU A 285 -12.23 25.41 10.32
N LEU A 286 -11.88 25.18 11.59
CA LEU A 286 -10.72 25.81 12.22
C LEU A 286 -9.41 25.40 11.51
N ARG A 287 -9.32 24.14 11.06
CA ARG A 287 -8.19 23.70 10.21
C ARG A 287 -8.26 24.32 8.82
N SER A 288 -9.43 24.34 8.20
CA SER A 288 -9.65 24.96 6.89
C SER A 288 -9.21 26.43 6.88
N ARG A 289 -9.42 27.16 7.99
CA ARG A 289 -8.92 28.53 8.17
C ARG A 289 -7.40 28.65 8.12
N LYS A 290 -6.67 27.71 8.72
CA LYS A 290 -5.19 27.65 8.61
C LYS A 290 -4.73 27.34 7.18
N HIS A 291 -5.61 26.74 6.38
CA HIS A 291 -5.37 26.33 5.00
C HIS A 291 -5.92 27.32 3.97
N GLY A 292 -6.24 28.56 4.39
CA GLY A 292 -6.56 29.69 3.48
C GLY A 292 -8.03 30.09 3.44
N LEU A 293 -8.93 29.30 4.04
CA LEU A 293 -10.36 29.61 4.04
C LEU A 293 -10.68 30.75 5.01
N LYS A 294 -11.16 31.90 4.51
CA LYS A 294 -11.61 33.01 5.38
C LYS A 294 -12.88 32.61 6.14
N SER A 295 -12.93 32.85 7.45
CA SER A 295 -14.12 32.57 8.27
C SER A 295 -14.35 33.68 9.29
N SER A 296 -15.56 33.72 9.84
CA SER A 296 -15.90 34.58 10.99
C SER A 296 -14.90 34.43 12.16
N PRO A 297 -14.63 35.52 12.91
CA PRO A 297 -13.89 35.45 14.19
C PRO A 297 -14.67 34.69 15.29
N LEU A 298 -15.99 34.51 15.14
CA LEU A 298 -16.81 33.71 16.05
C LEU A 298 -16.67 32.20 15.82
N LEU A 299 -15.94 31.76 14.77
CA LEU A 299 -15.66 30.34 14.57
C LEU A 299 -14.94 29.77 15.80
N GLY A 300 -15.55 28.74 16.38
CA GLY A 300 -15.10 28.12 17.62
C GLY A 300 -15.70 28.71 18.89
N GLN A 301 -16.58 29.71 18.80
CA GLN A 301 -17.22 30.35 19.95
C GLN A 301 -18.70 29.94 20.08
N ASN A 302 -19.35 30.41 21.13
CA ASN A 302 -20.77 30.24 21.38
C ASN A 302 -21.23 28.78 21.50
N ILE A 303 -20.40 27.92 22.10
CA ILE A 303 -20.76 26.51 22.34
C ILE A 303 -21.63 26.41 23.60
N SER A 304 -22.68 25.60 23.53
CA SER A 304 -23.63 25.27 24.60
C SER A 304 -23.63 23.77 24.88
N GLY A 305 -23.72 23.40 26.15
CA GLY A 305 -23.88 22.00 26.60
C GLY A 305 -25.36 21.64 26.73
N ASN A 306 -26.24 22.48 26.18
CA ASN A 306 -27.70 22.38 26.28
C ASN A 306 -28.21 22.36 27.73
N GLY A 307 -27.42 22.93 28.66
CA GLY A 307 -27.68 22.86 30.09
C GLY A 307 -27.84 21.44 30.63
N ASP A 308 -27.18 20.46 30.01
CA ASP A 308 -27.24 19.05 30.39
C ASP A 308 -26.68 18.84 31.81
N THR A 309 -27.38 18.05 32.60
CA THR A 309 -26.92 17.59 33.92
C THR A 309 -27.43 16.19 34.18
N LEU A 310 -26.54 15.32 34.63
CA LEU A 310 -26.85 13.95 35.01
C LEU A 310 -26.79 13.81 36.54
N SER A 311 -27.93 13.45 37.13
CA SER A 311 -28.10 13.30 38.57
C SER A 311 -28.73 11.95 38.89
N PHE A 312 -28.54 11.46 40.11
CA PHE A 312 -28.99 10.15 40.54
C PHE A 312 -29.62 10.21 41.94
N ALA A 313 -30.80 9.61 42.10
CA ALA A 313 -31.28 9.20 43.43
C ALA A 313 -30.69 7.83 43.74
N TYR A 314 -29.55 7.82 44.43
CA TYR A 314 -28.75 6.62 44.71
C TYR A 314 -29.21 5.90 45.98
N ASN A 315 -29.23 4.56 45.94
CA ASN A 315 -29.43 3.70 47.12
C ASN A 315 -30.76 3.92 47.88
N CYS A 316 -31.85 4.07 47.13
CA CYS A 316 -33.21 4.32 47.59
C CYS A 316 -33.80 3.15 48.43
N LYS A 317 -34.99 3.38 48.99
CA LYS A 317 -35.69 2.42 49.85
C LYS A 317 -36.15 1.16 49.15
N ASP A 318 -36.50 1.26 47.88
CA ASP A 318 -37.00 0.15 47.09
C ASP A 318 -36.21 0.04 45.78
N ASN A 319 -36.35 -1.09 45.10
CA ASN A 319 -35.77 -1.24 43.77
C ASN A 319 -36.49 -0.32 42.79
N ILE A 320 -35.73 0.35 41.91
CA ILE A 320 -36.27 1.31 40.97
C ILE A 320 -36.53 0.69 39.59
N GLY A 321 -35.75 -0.34 39.21
CA GLY A 321 -35.87 -0.98 37.90
C GLY A 321 -35.18 -0.22 36.76
N SER A 322 -34.22 0.66 37.06
CA SER A 322 -33.44 1.41 36.07
C SER A 322 -32.29 0.63 35.44
N MET A 323 -32.06 -0.64 35.81
CA MET A 323 -30.93 -1.42 35.32
C MET A 323 -31.29 -2.07 33.97
N GLY A 324 -30.63 -1.63 32.90
CA GLY A 324 -30.76 -2.23 31.58
C GLY A 324 -30.16 -3.64 31.53
N ARG A 325 -30.69 -4.51 30.68
CA ARG A 325 -30.19 -5.87 30.49
C ARG A 325 -30.46 -6.33 29.05
N GLN A 326 -29.45 -6.87 28.40
CA GLN A 326 -29.58 -7.47 27.08
C GLN A 326 -30.52 -8.68 27.16
N THR A 327 -31.57 -8.66 26.34
CA THR A 327 -32.62 -9.70 26.29
C THR A 327 -33.12 -9.85 24.86
N THR A 328 -33.51 -11.07 24.49
CA THR A 328 -34.13 -11.40 23.21
C THR A 328 -35.65 -11.27 23.23
N ASP A 329 -36.26 -11.33 24.42
CA ASP A 329 -37.72 -11.33 24.61
C ASP A 329 -38.13 -10.25 25.63
N PHE A 330 -39.35 -9.73 25.48
CA PHE A 330 -39.97 -8.82 26.44
C PHE A 330 -40.51 -9.62 27.63
N ALA A 331 -40.17 -9.23 28.86
CA ALA A 331 -40.68 -9.85 30.08
C ALA A 331 -41.32 -8.82 31.02
N PRO A 332 -42.29 -9.23 31.87
CA PRO A 332 -42.86 -8.36 32.90
C PRO A 332 -41.76 -7.83 33.85
N LYS A 333 -41.83 -6.54 34.22
CA LYS A 333 -40.88 -5.84 35.12
C LYS A 333 -39.49 -5.55 34.53
N MET A 334 -39.34 -5.52 33.21
CA MET A 334 -38.12 -5.05 32.55
C MET A 334 -37.91 -3.54 32.70
N CYS A 335 -36.68 -3.09 32.41
CA CYS A 335 -36.27 -1.69 32.50
C CYS A 335 -37.07 -0.78 31.55
N GLY A 336 -37.44 -1.30 30.37
CA GLY A 336 -38.04 -0.50 29.30
C GLY A 336 -36.98 0.27 28.51
N PRO A 337 -37.39 1.14 27.57
CA PRO A 337 -36.48 2.04 26.88
C PRO A 337 -35.71 2.92 27.85
N THR A 338 -34.52 3.39 27.46
CA THR A 338 -33.67 4.23 28.31
C THR A 338 -34.42 5.42 28.89
N ILE A 339 -35.17 6.16 28.06
CA ILE A 339 -36.10 7.20 28.49
C ILE A 339 -37.52 6.76 28.15
N THR A 340 -38.43 6.75 29.13
CA THR A 340 -39.85 6.42 28.94
C THR A 340 -40.75 7.60 29.29
N SER A 341 -40.32 8.45 30.23
CA SER A 341 -41.14 9.56 30.75
C SER A 341 -40.33 10.84 30.98
N CYS A 342 -41.00 11.99 30.93
CA CYS A 342 -40.40 13.29 31.23
C CYS A 342 -41.34 14.22 31.99
N ILE A 343 -40.75 15.17 32.72
CA ILE A 343 -41.42 16.34 33.31
C ILE A 343 -40.93 17.57 32.54
N ASP A 344 -41.84 18.26 31.86
CA ASP A 344 -41.53 19.41 31.01
C ASP A 344 -41.93 20.74 31.67
N MET A 345 -40.92 21.46 32.17
CA MET A 345 -41.07 22.75 32.82
C MET A 345 -40.63 23.90 31.90
N ARG A 346 -40.45 23.67 30.59
CA ARG A 346 -39.94 24.70 29.65
C ARG A 346 -40.84 25.94 29.58
N ASN A 347 -42.15 25.75 29.69
CA ASN A 347 -43.15 26.83 29.57
C ASN A 347 -43.84 27.22 30.90
N ALA A 348 -43.39 26.69 32.04
CA ALA A 348 -44.14 26.80 33.30
C ALA A 348 -44.14 28.19 33.95
N ASN A 349 -43.12 29.03 33.68
CA ASN A 349 -42.87 30.28 34.43
C ASN A 349 -42.83 31.55 33.57
N GLY A 350 -43.21 31.49 32.28
CA GLY A 350 -43.17 32.64 31.35
C GLY A 350 -41.77 33.13 30.94
N ALA A 351 -40.71 32.82 31.69
CA ALA A 351 -39.33 33.14 31.35
C ALA A 351 -38.62 31.95 30.67
N VAL A 352 -38.43 32.04 29.35
CA VAL A 352 -37.82 31.00 28.50
C VAL A 352 -36.50 30.45 29.07
N ARG A 353 -35.60 31.35 29.49
CA ARG A 353 -34.27 31.02 30.01
C ARG A 353 -34.28 30.34 31.39
N GLU A 354 -35.42 30.31 32.09
CA GLU A 354 -35.60 29.56 33.33
C GLU A 354 -36.23 28.18 33.13
N GLY A 355 -36.67 27.87 31.90
CA GLY A 355 -37.24 26.59 31.53
C GLY A 355 -36.24 25.43 31.64
N TYR A 356 -36.74 24.26 32.01
CA TYR A 356 -35.95 23.02 32.09
C TYR A 356 -36.83 21.80 31.84
N MET A 357 -36.20 20.66 31.58
CA MET A 357 -36.85 19.37 31.39
C MET A 357 -36.08 18.31 32.18
N ILE A 358 -36.81 17.39 32.83
CA ILE A 358 -36.23 16.26 33.54
C ILE A 358 -36.75 14.97 32.91
N GLN A 359 -35.85 14.07 32.54
CA GLN A 359 -36.15 12.77 31.97
C GLN A 359 -35.60 11.67 32.87
N GLU A 360 -36.38 10.62 33.08
CA GLU A 360 -35.92 9.44 33.80
C GLU A 360 -35.10 8.53 32.86
N GLY A 361 -34.02 7.94 33.38
CA GLY A 361 -33.04 7.18 32.58
C GLY A 361 -32.84 5.72 33.03
N ALA A 362 -32.29 4.92 32.12
CA ALA A 362 -31.73 3.60 32.41
C ALA A 362 -30.20 3.64 32.56
N ILE A 363 -29.66 2.70 33.31
CA ILE A 363 -28.23 2.39 33.45
C ILE A 363 -27.95 1.22 32.49
N PRO A 364 -27.29 1.47 31.33
CA PRO A 364 -27.02 0.41 30.36
C PRO A 364 -26.11 -0.67 30.93
N GLU A 365 -26.30 -1.90 30.49
CA GLU A 365 -25.59 -3.05 31.04
C GLU A 365 -24.07 -2.93 30.93
N ALA A 366 -23.59 -2.45 29.79
CA ALA A 366 -22.17 -2.29 29.53
C ALA A 366 -21.51 -1.21 30.40
N LEU A 367 -22.27 -0.26 30.95
CA LEU A 367 -21.76 0.86 31.74
C LEU A 367 -22.02 0.73 33.24
N ALA A 368 -22.78 -0.27 33.68
CA ALA A 368 -23.14 -0.46 35.08
C ALA A 368 -21.94 -0.46 36.05
N PRO A 369 -20.81 -1.15 35.79
CA PRO A 369 -19.65 -1.11 36.68
C PRO A 369 -18.99 0.27 36.79
N VAL A 370 -18.95 1.01 35.67
CA VAL A 370 -18.37 2.37 35.61
C VAL A 370 -19.23 3.35 36.39
N ILE A 371 -20.54 3.29 36.19
CA ILE A 371 -21.49 4.16 36.88
C ILE A 371 -21.48 3.86 38.38
N GLN A 372 -21.41 2.59 38.80
CA GLN A 372 -21.26 2.23 40.21
C GLN A 372 -20.00 2.87 40.83
N ALA A 373 -18.85 2.72 40.19
CA ALA A 373 -17.60 3.33 40.67
C ALA A 373 -17.68 4.87 40.70
N LEU A 374 -18.33 5.49 39.71
CA LEU A 374 -18.54 6.93 39.64
C LEU A 374 -19.41 7.43 40.80
N LEU A 375 -20.55 6.80 41.06
CA LEU A 375 -21.47 7.18 42.13
C LEU A 375 -20.84 7.04 43.52
N GLU A 376 -20.02 6.01 43.72
CA GLU A 376 -19.37 5.78 45.00
C GLU A 376 -18.20 6.73 45.26
N SER A 377 -17.47 7.15 44.22
CA SER A 377 -16.30 8.05 44.30
C SER A 377 -16.63 9.54 44.35
N GLN A 378 -17.88 9.97 44.07
CA GLN A 378 -18.25 11.38 44.17
C GLN A 378 -18.07 11.93 45.59
N LYS A 379 -17.41 13.09 45.72
CA LYS A 379 -17.16 13.76 47.01
C LYS A 379 -18.35 14.56 47.51
N VAL A 380 -19.20 15.07 46.61
CA VAL A 380 -20.39 15.86 46.95
C VAL A 380 -21.61 14.94 46.85
N LYS A 381 -22.21 14.62 48.00
CA LYS A 381 -23.44 13.82 48.09
C LYS A 381 -24.38 14.49 49.08
N ILE A 382 -25.64 14.66 48.69
CA ILE A 382 -26.67 15.20 49.58
C ILE A 382 -27.46 14.01 50.11
N VAL A 383 -27.23 13.68 51.38
CA VAL A 383 -27.93 12.57 52.05
C VAL A 383 -29.31 13.06 52.50
N SER A 384 -30.37 12.39 52.04
CA SER A 384 -31.73 12.73 52.48
C SER A 384 -31.93 12.47 53.97
N ARG A 385 -32.83 13.24 54.61
CA ARG A 385 -33.21 13.02 56.02
C ARG A 385 -33.84 11.65 56.25
N SER A 386 -34.49 11.09 55.22
CA SER A 386 -35.17 9.79 55.23
C SER A 386 -34.23 8.60 54.95
N TYR A 387 -32.92 8.82 54.82
CA TYR A 387 -31.96 7.77 54.50
C TYR A 387 -31.53 6.92 55.70
N HIS A 388 -31.63 5.60 55.59
CA HIS A 388 -31.19 4.66 56.62
C HIS A 388 -29.75 4.16 56.38
N GLY A 389 -28.79 4.69 57.14
CA GLY A 389 -27.35 4.43 56.96
C GLY A 389 -26.92 2.95 56.98
N LEU A 390 -27.45 2.16 57.93
CA LEU A 390 -27.15 0.71 58.05
C LEU A 390 -27.62 -0.09 56.82
N ARG A 391 -28.88 0.08 56.40
CA ARG A 391 -29.42 -0.53 55.16
C ARG A 391 -28.56 -0.14 53.97
N GLY A 392 -28.18 1.13 53.92
CA GLY A 392 -27.34 1.69 52.88
C GLY A 392 -26.01 0.96 52.74
N LEU A 393 -25.31 0.72 53.86
CA LEU A 393 -24.04 0.00 53.89
C LEU A 393 -24.19 -1.45 53.41
N PHE A 394 -25.21 -2.16 53.88
CA PHE A 394 -25.50 -3.53 53.43
C PHE A 394 -25.82 -3.61 51.93
N SER A 395 -26.60 -2.66 51.40
CA SER A 395 -26.97 -2.61 49.98
C SER A 395 -25.75 -2.36 49.07
N ARG A 396 -24.79 -1.55 49.54
CA ARG A 396 -23.52 -1.31 48.85
C ARG A 396 -22.63 -2.56 48.87
N ALA A 397 -22.44 -3.16 50.05
CA ALA A 397 -21.68 -4.40 50.18
C ALA A 397 -22.25 -5.51 49.27
N LYS A 398 -23.58 -5.63 49.22
CA LYS A 398 -24.27 -6.58 48.35
C LYS A 398 -23.98 -6.36 46.86
N SER A 399 -23.91 -5.11 46.40
CA SER A 399 -23.62 -4.79 44.99
C SER A 399 -22.17 -5.08 44.60
N TRP A 400 -21.23 -4.95 45.54
CA TRP A 400 -19.82 -5.29 45.32
C TRP A 400 -19.59 -6.80 45.35
N VAL A 401 -20.25 -7.54 46.26
CA VAL A 401 -20.05 -8.99 46.42
C VAL A 401 -20.83 -9.81 45.38
N LEU A 402 -22.08 -9.43 45.11
CA LEU A 402 -22.98 -10.19 44.22
C LEU A 402 -23.18 -9.52 42.85
N GLY A 403 -22.50 -8.40 42.58
CA GLY A 403 -22.59 -7.63 41.34
C GLY A 403 -23.70 -6.58 41.31
N ALA A 404 -23.64 -5.66 40.32
CA ALA A 404 -24.52 -4.50 40.18
C ALA A 404 -26.03 -4.86 40.01
N TYR A 405 -26.35 -6.08 39.59
CA TYR A 405 -27.72 -6.58 39.40
C TYR A 405 -28.31 -7.26 40.63
N ALA A 406 -27.58 -7.31 41.75
CA ALA A 406 -28.07 -7.98 42.95
C ALA A 406 -29.40 -7.35 43.42
N ASN A 407 -30.43 -8.17 43.60
CA ASN A 407 -31.72 -7.71 44.10
C ASN A 407 -31.55 -7.02 45.47
N GLY A 408 -32.02 -5.79 45.60
CA GLY A 408 -31.83 -4.98 46.81
C GLY A 408 -30.41 -4.42 46.98
N GLY A 409 -29.52 -4.57 46.00
CA GLY A 409 -28.25 -3.86 45.92
C GLY A 409 -28.46 -2.37 45.63
N SER A 410 -27.47 -1.54 45.97
CA SER A 410 -27.51 -0.08 45.79
C SER A 410 -27.74 0.36 44.35
N MET A 411 -27.19 -0.35 43.36
CA MET A 411 -27.39 -0.04 41.94
C MET A 411 -28.84 -0.28 41.47
N CYS A 412 -29.44 -1.42 41.82
CA CYS A 412 -30.87 -1.71 41.55
C CYS A 412 -31.84 -0.72 42.22
N ARG A 413 -31.37 -0.01 43.26
CA ARG A 413 -32.09 1.02 44.03
C ARG A 413 -31.75 2.44 43.56
N THR A 414 -31.34 2.61 42.30
CA THR A 414 -30.92 3.91 41.75
C THR A 414 -31.86 4.38 40.65
N LEU A 415 -32.36 5.62 40.77
CA LEU A 415 -33.07 6.33 39.69
C LEU A 415 -32.12 7.33 39.02
N VAL A 416 -32.19 7.41 37.69
CA VAL A 416 -31.37 8.33 36.88
C VAL A 416 -32.23 9.52 36.45
N PHE A 417 -31.69 10.73 36.60
CA PHE A 417 -32.28 11.97 36.12
C PHE A 417 -31.36 12.63 35.10
N LEU A 418 -31.82 12.74 33.86
CA LEU A 418 -31.21 13.59 32.85
C LEU A 418 -31.98 14.91 32.79
N THR A 419 -31.30 16.01 33.10
CA THR A 419 -31.90 17.35 33.03
C THR A 419 -31.32 18.12 31.86
N MET A 420 -32.17 18.78 31.08
CA MET A 420 -31.75 19.80 30.10
C MET A 420 -32.28 21.17 30.52
N SER A 421 -31.49 22.21 30.31
CA SER A 421 -31.81 23.59 30.72
C SER A 421 -31.09 24.60 29.83
N HIS A 422 -31.10 25.88 30.19
CA HIS A 422 -30.37 26.91 29.44
C HIS A 422 -29.04 27.28 30.13
N ASP A 423 -27.97 27.32 29.35
CA ASP A 423 -26.65 27.81 29.75
C ASP A 423 -26.28 29.12 29.03
N GLU A 424 -25.14 29.72 29.42
CA GLU A 424 -24.71 31.01 28.87
C GLU A 424 -24.14 30.92 27.43
N ASN A 425 -24.04 29.72 26.85
CA ASN A 425 -23.42 29.45 25.55
C ASN A 425 -21.98 30.02 25.46
N LYS A 426 -21.17 29.93 26.54
CA LYS A 426 -19.80 30.47 26.60
C LYS A 426 -18.69 29.40 26.48
N GLY A 427 -19.01 28.26 25.89
CA GLY A 427 -18.02 27.27 25.50
C GLY A 427 -17.23 27.74 24.27
N THR A 428 -15.95 27.43 24.23
CA THR A 428 -15.07 27.73 23.09
C THR A 428 -14.23 26.52 22.73
N ILE A 429 -13.99 26.33 21.44
CA ILE A 429 -13.04 25.37 20.88
C ILE A 429 -11.97 26.11 20.07
N ALA A 430 -10.72 25.80 20.33
CA ALA A 430 -9.58 26.34 19.61
C ALA A 430 -8.62 25.20 19.20
N LEU A 431 -7.76 25.45 18.20
CA LEU A 431 -6.73 24.51 17.78
C LEU A 431 -5.36 24.90 18.33
N GLU A 432 -4.85 24.16 19.30
CA GLU A 432 -3.48 24.27 19.82
C GLU A 432 -2.66 23.09 19.32
N LYS A 433 -1.56 23.33 18.60
CA LYS A 433 -0.73 22.26 17.99
C LYS A 433 -1.53 21.21 17.19
N ASP A 434 -2.56 21.67 16.48
CA ASP A 434 -3.52 20.85 15.70
C ASP A 434 -4.47 19.95 16.53
N LEU A 435 -4.48 20.10 17.85
CA LEU A 435 -5.42 19.45 18.76
C LEU A 435 -6.57 20.39 19.13
N PRO A 436 -7.84 19.93 19.07
CA PRO A 436 -8.98 20.70 19.57
C PRO A 436 -8.94 20.78 21.10
N VAL A 437 -8.93 22.01 21.62
CA VAL A 437 -9.00 22.31 23.05
C VAL A 437 -10.35 22.93 23.34
N LEU A 438 -11.17 22.24 24.14
CA LEU A 438 -12.48 22.68 24.58
C LEU A 438 -12.38 23.38 25.94
N ARG A 439 -12.90 24.59 26.05
CA ARG A 439 -12.91 25.40 27.28
C ARG A 439 -14.30 25.94 27.58
N TRP A 440 -14.69 25.89 28.84
CA TRP A 440 -15.93 26.44 29.36
C TRP A 440 -15.62 27.52 30.39
N SER A 441 -15.91 28.78 30.04
CA SER A 441 -15.61 29.92 30.90
C SER A 441 -16.69 30.20 31.97
N GLY A 442 -17.89 29.61 31.83
CA GLY A 442 -19.05 29.90 32.68
C GLY A 442 -19.39 28.83 33.70
N LYS A 443 -19.71 29.24 34.93
CA LYS A 443 -20.57 28.47 35.85
C LYS A 443 -22.02 28.79 35.45
N GLY A 444 -22.73 27.86 34.80
CA GLY A 444 -24.07 28.07 34.23
C GLY A 444 -25.11 28.73 35.15
N PHE A 445 -26.22 29.19 34.57
CA PHE A 445 -27.28 29.97 35.25
C PHE A 445 -27.63 29.46 36.65
N ARG A 446 -27.20 30.20 37.69
CA ARG A 446 -27.37 29.83 39.11
C ARG A 446 -28.82 29.77 39.60
N LYS A 447 -29.78 30.37 38.89
CA LYS A 447 -31.17 30.51 39.35
C LYS A 447 -32.06 29.31 39.02
N SER A 448 -32.09 28.87 37.75
CA SER A 448 -32.82 27.66 37.33
C SER A 448 -32.25 26.41 38.00
N ARG A 449 -30.92 26.38 38.18
CA ARG A 449 -30.23 25.25 38.82
C ARG A 449 -30.71 24.97 40.24
N LYS A 450 -30.89 26.00 41.07
CA LYS A 450 -31.44 25.83 42.43
C LYS A 450 -32.84 25.22 42.42
N LYS A 451 -33.69 25.61 41.45
CA LYS A 451 -35.05 25.07 41.30
C LYS A 451 -34.99 23.58 40.94
N ILE A 452 -34.17 23.22 39.96
CA ILE A 452 -33.92 21.83 39.55
C ILE A 452 -33.42 21.01 40.74
N ASP A 453 -32.34 21.44 41.39
CA ASP A 453 -31.73 20.72 42.51
C ASP A 453 -32.75 20.54 43.67
N SER A 454 -33.58 21.55 43.94
CA SER A 454 -34.62 21.47 44.97
C SER A 454 -35.72 20.45 44.62
N LEU A 455 -36.09 20.33 43.35
CA LEU A 455 -37.07 19.35 42.89
C LEU A 455 -36.49 17.93 42.97
N LEU A 456 -35.28 17.74 42.44
CA LEU A 456 -34.57 16.45 42.49
C LEU A 456 -34.31 15.99 43.93
N LEU A 457 -34.00 16.92 44.83
CA LEU A 457 -33.82 16.62 46.25
C LEU A 457 -35.13 16.14 46.88
N ARG A 458 -36.26 16.84 46.65
CA ARG A 458 -37.58 16.41 47.18
C ARG A 458 -37.97 15.01 46.70
N MET A 459 -37.77 14.71 45.43
CA MET A 459 -38.01 13.36 44.88
C MET A 459 -37.07 12.33 45.53
N THR A 460 -35.79 12.66 45.69
CA THR A 460 -34.81 11.76 46.32
C THR A 460 -35.10 11.53 47.81
N GLU A 461 -35.61 12.54 48.52
CA GLU A 461 -36.05 12.44 49.91
C GLU A 461 -37.25 11.52 50.08
N SER A 462 -38.23 11.60 49.18
CA SER A 462 -39.38 10.69 49.17
C SER A 462 -38.95 9.24 48.94
N LEU A 463 -38.03 9.02 47.99
CA LEU A 463 -37.46 7.70 47.70
C LEU A 463 -36.51 7.18 48.80
N GLY A 464 -36.15 8.01 49.79
CA GLY A 464 -35.22 7.66 50.88
C GLY A 464 -33.82 7.29 50.40
N GLY A 465 -33.30 8.04 49.41
CA GLY A 465 -32.00 7.85 48.77
C GLY A 465 -30.98 8.97 49.04
N ILE A 466 -29.89 8.96 48.30
CA ILE A 466 -28.83 9.98 48.32
C ILE A 466 -28.80 10.66 46.96
N LEU A 467 -28.90 11.98 46.91
CA LEU A 467 -28.77 12.71 45.66
C LEU A 467 -27.27 12.82 45.32
N VAL A 468 -26.90 12.24 44.18
CA VAL A 468 -25.53 12.25 43.66
C VAL A 468 -25.54 12.91 42.29
N GLU A 469 -24.72 13.94 42.11
CA GLU A 469 -24.52 14.58 40.83
C GLU A 469 -23.29 13.99 40.13
N ALA A 470 -23.40 13.71 38.83
CA ALA A 470 -22.27 13.27 38.02
C ALA A 470 -21.28 14.44 37.75
N PRO A 471 -20.02 14.14 37.36
CA PRO A 471 -19.14 15.15 36.78
C PRO A 471 -19.81 15.88 35.60
N CYS A 472 -19.50 17.17 35.42
CA CYS A 472 -20.04 18.00 34.34
C CYS A 472 -19.76 17.35 32.97
N LEU A 473 -20.80 16.76 32.37
CA LEU A 473 -20.79 16.06 31.10
C LEU A 473 -22.02 16.50 30.29
N THR A 474 -21.84 16.81 29.02
CA THR A 474 -22.96 17.00 28.07
C THR A 474 -22.97 15.90 27.01
N VAL A 475 -24.17 15.49 26.61
CA VAL A 475 -24.43 14.60 25.47
C VAL A 475 -25.05 15.37 24.30
N HIS A 476 -25.33 16.66 24.50
CA HIS A 476 -25.93 17.57 23.54
C HIS A 476 -25.04 18.81 23.30
N PRO A 477 -23.81 18.65 22.79
CA PRO A 477 -23.00 19.80 22.40
C PRO A 477 -23.66 20.53 21.21
N LEU A 478 -23.83 21.84 21.34
CA LEU A 478 -24.42 22.73 20.34
C LEU A 478 -23.51 23.93 20.10
N GLY A 479 -23.48 24.46 18.89
CA GLY A 479 -22.71 25.66 18.55
C GLY A 479 -21.25 25.39 18.15
N GLY A 480 -20.48 26.48 17.98
CA GLY A 480 -19.12 26.48 17.43
C GLY A 480 -19.05 27.01 15.99
N SER A 481 -20.06 26.73 15.18
CA SER A 481 -20.24 27.28 13.81
C SER A 481 -21.63 27.90 13.66
N VAL A 482 -22.01 28.71 14.65
CA VAL A 482 -23.39 29.20 14.86
C VAL A 482 -23.96 29.99 13.68
N MET A 483 -25.27 29.86 13.45
CA MET A 483 -26.00 30.74 12.54
C MET A 483 -25.89 32.20 12.98
N SER A 484 -25.73 33.09 12.01
CA SER A 484 -25.65 34.51 12.24
C SER A 484 -27.01 35.11 12.55
N CYS A 485 -27.11 35.83 13.67
CA CYS A 485 -28.34 36.50 14.09
C CYS A 485 -28.74 37.68 13.18
N ASP A 486 -27.79 38.24 12.43
CA ASP A 486 -27.96 39.41 11.57
C ASP A 486 -27.54 39.16 10.10
N GLY A 487 -27.11 37.95 9.77
CA GLY A 487 -26.60 37.58 8.44
C GLY A 487 -25.14 37.98 8.17
N THR A 488 -24.47 38.66 9.11
CA THR A 488 -23.07 39.06 9.00
C THR A 488 -22.15 38.10 9.71
N TRP A 489 -20.86 38.09 9.34
CA TRP A 489 -19.86 37.26 10.01
C TRP A 489 -19.53 37.69 11.45
N LEU A 490 -20.02 38.85 11.92
CA LEU A 490 -19.88 39.29 13.30
C LEU A 490 -21.07 38.83 14.16
N GLY A 491 -22.21 38.53 13.53
CA GLY A 491 -23.37 37.91 14.17
C GLY A 491 -23.30 36.38 14.22
N GLY A 492 -22.44 35.73 13.41
CA GLY A 492 -22.24 34.28 13.42
C GLY A 492 -21.26 33.78 12.35
N VAL A 493 -21.19 32.46 12.18
CA VAL A 493 -20.23 31.78 11.29
C VAL A 493 -20.87 31.39 9.96
N VAL A 494 -22.15 31.01 10.00
CA VAL A 494 -22.92 30.62 8.82
C VAL A 494 -24.16 31.50 8.67
N ASN A 495 -24.71 31.61 7.47
CA ASN A 495 -25.99 32.28 7.27
C ASN A 495 -27.18 31.42 7.78
N HIS A 496 -28.40 31.91 7.61
CA HIS A 496 -29.62 31.24 8.10
C HIS A 496 -29.90 29.86 7.47
N CYS A 497 -29.22 29.46 6.39
CA CYS A 497 -29.33 28.15 5.75
C CYS A 497 -28.06 27.30 5.89
N GLY A 498 -27.11 27.72 6.74
CA GLY A 498 -25.90 26.96 7.03
C GLY A 498 -24.73 27.21 6.09
N GLN A 499 -24.85 28.10 5.09
CA GLN A 499 -23.72 28.42 4.20
C GLN A 499 -22.66 29.24 4.93
N LEU A 500 -21.39 28.86 4.74
CA LEU A 500 -20.26 29.48 5.44
C LEU A 500 -20.02 30.93 4.98
N LEU A 501 -19.93 31.86 5.93
CA LEU A 501 -19.65 33.28 5.64
C LEU A 501 -18.16 33.50 5.34
N SER A 502 -17.89 34.24 4.26
CA SER A 502 -16.54 34.47 3.68
C SER A 502 -15.96 35.87 3.94
N GLY A 503 -16.77 36.80 4.47
CA GLY A 503 -16.39 38.20 4.66
C GLY A 503 -17.41 39.02 5.45
N SER A 504 -17.14 40.32 5.62
CA SER A 504 -17.97 41.25 6.39
C SER A 504 -19.32 41.58 5.76
N CYS A 505 -19.46 41.46 4.43
CA CYS A 505 -20.64 41.90 3.69
C CYS A 505 -21.67 40.78 3.42
N GLY A 506 -21.84 39.81 4.33
CA GLY A 506 -22.82 38.72 4.15
C GLY A 506 -22.51 37.74 3.00
N ASN A 507 -21.34 37.86 2.37
CA ASN A 507 -20.91 36.97 1.31
C ASN A 507 -20.69 35.54 1.84
N VAL A 508 -21.10 34.54 1.08
CA VAL A 508 -20.98 33.11 1.45
C VAL A 508 -20.13 32.32 0.47
N TYR A 509 -19.50 31.25 0.95
CA TYR A 509 -19.01 30.17 0.10
C TYR A 509 -20.22 29.33 -0.36
N LYS A 510 -20.66 29.53 -1.60
CA LYS A 510 -21.89 28.91 -2.11
C LYS A 510 -21.96 27.39 -1.94
N GLY A 511 -20.82 26.70 -1.94
CA GLY A 511 -20.78 25.24 -1.77
C GLY A 511 -20.14 24.71 -0.50
N ILE A 512 -20.05 25.50 0.58
CA ILE A 512 -19.73 24.95 1.91
C ILE A 512 -20.90 25.22 2.85
N VAL A 513 -21.51 24.15 3.35
CA VAL A 513 -22.76 24.20 4.12
C VAL A 513 -22.61 23.39 5.41
N CYS A 514 -22.71 24.04 6.58
CA CYS A 514 -22.80 23.36 7.87
C CYS A 514 -24.26 23.04 8.19
N ILE A 515 -24.53 21.80 8.64
CA ILE A 515 -25.91 21.30 8.73
C ILE A 515 -26.16 20.41 9.96
N ASP A 516 -25.31 20.51 10.97
CA ASP A 516 -25.41 19.73 12.22
C ASP A 516 -25.57 20.61 13.46
N GLY A 517 -25.40 20.04 14.66
CA GLY A 517 -25.50 20.78 15.92
C GLY A 517 -24.57 21.99 16.05
N SER A 518 -23.52 22.11 15.22
CA SER A 518 -22.61 23.26 15.23
C SER A 518 -23.29 24.59 14.87
N VAL A 519 -24.38 24.55 14.09
CA VAL A 519 -25.05 25.77 13.59
C VAL A 519 -26.08 26.33 14.56
N ILE A 520 -26.43 25.59 15.60
CA ILE A 520 -27.43 26.00 16.59
C ILE A 520 -26.81 27.07 17.51
N PRO A 521 -27.40 28.28 17.60
CA PRO A 521 -26.76 29.42 18.26
C PRO A 521 -26.90 29.45 19.78
N THR A 522 -27.75 28.59 20.38
CA THR A 522 -28.05 28.61 21.81
C THR A 522 -28.58 27.26 22.31
N SER A 523 -28.57 27.05 23.63
CA SER A 523 -29.26 25.94 24.30
C SER A 523 -30.74 25.86 23.92
N LEU A 524 -31.22 24.66 23.58
CA LEU A 524 -32.61 24.40 23.22
C LEU A 524 -33.50 24.05 24.42
N GLY A 525 -32.90 23.56 25.51
CA GLY A 525 -33.63 23.04 26.67
C GLY A 525 -34.41 21.75 26.37
N ALA A 526 -34.15 21.11 25.23
CA ALA A 526 -34.80 19.89 24.74
C ALA A 526 -33.78 19.02 23.98
N ASN A 527 -34.10 17.75 23.73
CA ASN A 527 -33.21 16.87 22.97
C ASN A 527 -33.06 17.42 21.53
N PRO A 528 -31.83 17.61 21.02
CA PRO A 528 -31.61 18.42 19.83
C PRO A 528 -31.86 17.71 18.51
N CYS A 529 -32.05 16.38 18.49
CA CYS A 529 -32.06 15.60 17.25
C CYS A 529 -33.15 16.04 16.26
N ALA A 530 -34.36 16.33 16.77
CA ALA A 530 -35.48 16.80 15.95
C ALA A 530 -35.16 18.15 15.31
N THR A 531 -34.61 19.09 16.08
CA THR A 531 -34.25 20.42 15.59
C THR A 531 -33.11 20.37 14.60
N ILE A 532 -32.10 19.52 14.83
CA ILE A 532 -31.00 19.31 13.87
C ILE A 532 -31.54 18.75 12.55
N ALA A 533 -32.40 17.74 12.60
CA ALA A 533 -33.01 17.17 11.40
C ALA A 533 -33.89 18.18 10.66
N ALA A 534 -34.72 18.95 11.37
CA ALA A 534 -35.58 19.97 10.77
C ALA A 534 -34.78 21.12 10.13
N LEU A 535 -33.71 21.60 10.78
CA LEU A 535 -32.83 22.60 10.19
C LEU A 535 -32.09 22.06 8.97
N ALA A 536 -31.71 20.78 8.97
CA ALA A 536 -31.11 20.13 7.83
C ALA A 536 -32.06 20.02 6.64
N GLU A 537 -33.31 19.58 6.88
CA GLU A 537 -34.37 19.55 5.87
C GLU A 537 -34.61 20.94 5.28
N ARG A 538 -34.63 21.97 6.13
CA ARG A 538 -34.78 23.36 5.71
C ARG A 538 -33.63 23.83 4.82
N ALA A 539 -32.39 23.57 5.24
CA ALA A 539 -31.22 23.98 4.47
C ALA A 539 -31.18 23.28 3.09
N CYS A 540 -31.39 21.96 3.03
CA CYS A 540 -31.44 21.23 1.77
C CYS A 540 -32.56 21.72 0.85
N ASP A 541 -33.77 21.97 1.37
CA ASP A 541 -34.90 22.49 0.60
C ASP A 541 -34.61 23.87 0.00
N ILE A 542 -34.01 24.78 0.78
CA ILE A 542 -33.61 26.12 0.30
C ILE A 542 -32.54 26.01 -0.79
N ILE A 543 -31.50 25.22 -0.55
CA ILE A 543 -30.36 25.08 -1.49
C ILE A 543 -30.83 24.44 -2.80
N CYS A 544 -31.64 23.38 -2.74
CA CYS A 544 -32.22 22.76 -3.93
C CYS A 544 -33.04 23.76 -4.74
N LYS A 545 -33.88 24.58 -4.09
CA LYS A 545 -34.66 25.62 -4.77
C LYS A 545 -33.77 26.69 -5.42
N GLN A 546 -32.70 27.10 -4.74
CA GLN A 546 -31.74 28.08 -5.27
C GLN A 546 -30.97 27.56 -6.50
N GLU A 547 -30.62 26.28 -6.52
CA GLU A 547 -29.90 25.65 -7.63
C GLU A 547 -30.85 25.06 -8.71
N GLY A 548 -32.18 25.16 -8.52
CA GLY A 548 -33.18 24.62 -9.45
C GLY A 548 -33.27 23.10 -9.45
N TRP A 549 -32.85 22.43 -8.36
CA TRP A 549 -32.92 20.97 -8.23
C TRP A 549 -34.24 20.53 -7.63
N THR A 550 -34.79 19.43 -8.15
CA THR A 550 -36.04 18.84 -7.66
C THR A 550 -35.73 17.56 -6.87
N ILE A 551 -36.18 17.49 -5.62
CA ILE A 551 -36.05 16.29 -4.78
C ILE A 551 -37.17 15.32 -5.15
N ASN A 552 -36.83 14.08 -5.49
CA ASN A 552 -37.82 13.06 -5.78
C ASN A 552 -38.43 12.51 -4.48
N ASP A 553 -39.74 12.69 -4.28
CA ASP A 553 -40.49 12.23 -3.09
C ASP A 553 -41.10 10.83 -3.24
N THR A 554 -40.73 10.06 -4.27
CA THR A 554 -41.25 8.70 -4.49
C THR A 554 -40.87 7.79 -3.32
N LYS A 555 -41.86 7.08 -2.76
CA LYS A 555 -41.62 6.10 -1.70
C LYS A 555 -40.81 4.92 -2.22
N ASN A 556 -39.87 4.44 -1.41
CA ASN A 556 -39.10 3.25 -1.76
C ASN A 556 -39.98 2.00 -1.71
N SER A 557 -39.69 1.03 -2.57
CA SER A 557 -40.12 -0.36 -2.34
C SER A 557 -39.39 -0.92 -1.12
N PRO A 558 -39.85 -2.04 -0.51
CA PRO A 558 -39.12 -2.68 0.57
C PRO A 558 -37.64 -2.88 0.20
N ILE A 559 -36.74 -2.32 1.00
CA ILE A 559 -35.29 -2.37 0.75
C ILE A 559 -34.77 -3.64 1.40
N ASP A 560 -34.24 -4.55 0.59
CA ASP A 560 -33.42 -5.66 1.07
C ASP A 560 -31.97 -5.19 1.20
N LEU A 561 -31.47 -5.10 2.42
CA LEU A 561 -30.09 -4.69 2.70
C LEU A 561 -29.07 -5.83 2.48
N GLY A 562 -29.53 -7.07 2.30
CA GLY A 562 -28.70 -8.24 1.99
C GLY A 562 -28.40 -8.42 0.51
N ASN A 563 -29.21 -7.81 -0.37
CA ASN A 563 -29.02 -7.81 -1.81
C ASN A 563 -28.97 -6.36 -2.34
N PRO A 564 -27.85 -5.89 -2.90
CA PRO A 564 -27.79 -4.55 -3.46
C PRO A 564 -28.87 -4.36 -4.54
N ILE A 565 -29.68 -3.30 -4.41
CA ILE A 565 -30.66 -2.93 -5.44
C ILE A 565 -29.89 -2.60 -6.72
N ALA A 566 -30.24 -3.27 -7.82
CA ALA A 566 -29.62 -3.17 -9.14
C ALA A 566 -29.75 -1.79 -9.83
N ALA A 567 -30.20 -0.74 -9.13
CA ALA A 567 -30.67 0.51 -9.72
C ALA A 567 -29.62 1.63 -9.88
N SER A 568 -28.31 1.37 -9.70
CA SER A 568 -27.26 2.34 -10.06
C SER A 568 -26.28 1.84 -11.12
N GLN A 569 -26.76 1.03 -12.07
CA GLN A 569 -26.16 1.00 -13.41
C GLN A 569 -26.74 2.15 -14.25
N GLN A 570 -26.52 3.40 -13.84
CA GLN A 570 -26.29 4.41 -14.88
C GLN A 570 -24.97 4.05 -15.54
N PRO A 571 -24.85 4.13 -16.88
CA PRO A 571 -23.68 3.66 -17.59
C PRO A 571 -22.46 4.40 -17.03
N LEU A 572 -21.63 3.67 -16.29
CA LEU A 572 -20.22 3.99 -16.14
C LEU A 572 -19.74 4.35 -17.53
N MET A 573 -19.22 5.57 -17.69
CA MET A 573 -18.33 5.90 -18.80
C MET A 573 -17.31 4.76 -18.89
N ARG A 574 -17.54 3.84 -19.83
CA ARG A 574 -16.62 2.79 -20.22
C ARG A 574 -15.44 3.50 -20.86
N ASN A 575 -14.47 3.87 -20.05
CA ASN A 575 -13.10 4.22 -20.39
C ASN A 575 -12.36 4.00 -19.07
N SER A 576 -11.91 2.82 -18.68
CA SER A 576 -10.78 2.09 -19.27
C SER A 576 -10.65 0.69 -18.61
N HIS A 577 -11.59 -0.22 -18.90
CA HIS A 577 -11.40 -1.66 -18.60
C HIS A 577 -10.76 -2.37 -19.80
N GLU A 578 -9.63 -1.87 -20.29
CA GLU A 578 -8.76 -2.65 -21.19
C GLU A 578 -7.67 -3.33 -20.35
N GLY A 579 -7.57 -4.66 -20.49
CA GLY A 579 -6.49 -5.47 -19.91
C GLY A 579 -6.84 -6.33 -18.70
N TRP A 580 -8.07 -6.85 -18.60
CA TRP A 580 -8.48 -7.91 -17.64
C TRP A 580 -8.97 -9.21 -18.31
N GLN A 581 -8.71 -9.39 -19.61
CA GLN A 581 -8.91 -10.68 -20.28
C GLN A 581 -7.58 -11.44 -20.28
N ASN A 582 -7.44 -12.42 -19.37
CA ASN A 582 -6.81 -13.73 -19.62
C ASN A 582 -6.37 -14.49 -18.35
N ALA A 583 -6.51 -13.95 -17.14
CA ALA A 583 -6.33 -14.74 -15.91
C ALA A 583 -7.70 -14.96 -15.24
N ARG A 584 -8.17 -16.21 -15.19
CA ARG A 584 -9.29 -16.60 -14.32
C ARG A 584 -8.85 -16.34 -12.88
N ILE A 585 -9.26 -15.21 -12.28
CA ILE A 585 -9.12 -15.04 -10.83
C ILE A 585 -10.04 -16.08 -10.20
N THR A 586 -9.48 -17.10 -9.57
CA THR A 586 -10.24 -17.98 -8.70
C THR A 586 -10.59 -17.21 -7.42
N THR A 587 -11.70 -16.47 -7.47
CA THR A 587 -12.29 -15.78 -6.31
C THR A 587 -12.67 -16.74 -5.18
N ALA A 588 -12.62 -18.05 -5.41
CA ALA A 588 -12.90 -19.11 -4.46
C ALA A 588 -11.87 -19.21 -3.30
N ASN A 589 -10.60 -18.79 -3.48
CA ASN A 589 -9.51 -19.07 -2.53
C ASN A 589 -9.16 -17.94 -1.53
N GLY A 590 -9.88 -16.81 -1.53
CA GLY A 590 -9.66 -15.72 -0.57
C GLY A 590 -8.43 -14.85 -0.86
N GLY A 591 -8.54 -13.54 -0.66
CA GLY A 591 -7.45 -12.57 -0.82
C GLY A 591 -6.87 -12.14 0.53
N ILE A 592 -5.60 -11.72 0.52
CA ILE A 592 -4.91 -11.14 1.67
C ILE A 592 -4.71 -9.67 1.45
N GLN A 593 -4.81 -8.89 2.53
CA GLN A 593 -4.58 -7.47 2.51
C GLN A 593 -3.49 -7.09 3.50
N PHE A 594 -2.63 -6.15 3.11
CA PHE A 594 -1.63 -5.51 3.99
C PHE A 594 -1.37 -4.07 3.56
N ASP A 595 -0.81 -3.29 4.48
CA ASP A 595 -0.52 -1.87 4.36
C ASP A 595 0.99 -1.64 4.33
N GLU A 596 1.51 -1.10 3.23
CA GLU A 596 2.93 -0.81 3.01
C GLU A 596 3.17 0.71 3.02
N VAL A 597 4.25 1.17 3.68
CA VAL A 597 4.66 2.59 3.67
C VAL A 597 6.15 2.66 3.39
N LEU A 598 6.51 3.17 2.21
CA LEU A 598 7.90 3.35 1.79
C LEU A 598 8.28 4.82 1.81
N ARG A 599 9.49 5.13 2.28
CA ARG A 599 10.03 6.49 2.38
C ARG A 599 11.38 6.57 1.69
N GLY A 600 11.65 7.66 1.00
CA GLY A 600 12.95 7.87 0.38
C GLY A 600 12.99 9.18 -0.39
N HIS A 601 13.69 9.15 -1.52
CA HIS A 601 14.02 10.36 -2.26
C HIS A 601 13.80 10.14 -3.76
N LEU A 602 13.10 11.08 -4.38
CA LEU A 602 12.84 11.11 -5.83
C LEU A 602 13.40 12.40 -6.41
N TYR A 603 14.18 12.29 -7.48
CA TYR A 603 14.72 13.42 -8.22
C TYR A 603 13.88 13.65 -9.47
N ARG A 604 13.44 14.90 -9.66
CA ARG A 604 12.76 15.34 -10.88
C ARG A 604 13.83 15.65 -11.92
N ALA A 605 13.92 14.85 -12.98
CA ALA A 605 14.97 14.96 -13.99
C ALA A 605 14.41 14.72 -15.40
N ASP A 606 15.00 15.40 -16.38
CA ASP A 606 14.66 15.29 -17.80
C ASP A 606 15.45 14.19 -18.54
N GLY A 607 16.09 13.24 -17.82
CA GLY A 607 17.11 12.35 -18.41
C GLY A 607 17.25 10.96 -17.79
N THR A 608 18.28 10.24 -18.26
CA THR A 608 18.58 8.81 -18.01
C THR A 608 19.56 8.58 -16.84
N ALA A 609 19.48 9.37 -15.76
CA ALA A 609 20.32 9.11 -14.58
C ALA A 609 20.01 7.69 -14.03
N ASP A 610 21.03 7.00 -13.52
CA ASP A 610 20.82 5.77 -12.76
C ASP A 610 20.05 6.05 -11.44
N PHE A 611 19.59 5.00 -10.75
CA PHE A 611 18.74 5.18 -9.57
C PHE A 611 19.52 5.77 -8.38
N GLU A 612 20.77 5.37 -8.22
CA GLU A 612 21.68 5.76 -7.14
C GLU A 612 22.10 7.23 -7.25
N THR A 613 22.44 7.68 -8.46
CA THR A 613 22.73 9.10 -8.74
C THR A 613 21.48 9.93 -8.50
N ALA A 614 20.32 9.49 -9.00
CA ALA A 614 19.05 10.18 -8.77
C ALA A 614 18.72 10.29 -7.26
N GLU A 615 18.90 9.23 -6.48
CA GLU A 615 18.69 9.28 -5.03
C GLU A 615 19.66 10.24 -4.34
N SER A 616 20.96 10.19 -4.70
CA SER A 616 21.99 11.08 -4.16
C SER A 616 21.70 12.55 -4.43
N THR A 617 21.32 12.89 -5.67
CA THR A 617 20.93 14.26 -6.05
C THR A 617 19.64 14.70 -5.33
N ALA A 618 18.65 13.82 -5.21
CA ALA A 618 17.42 14.14 -4.47
C ALA A 618 17.68 14.41 -2.98
N LYS A 619 18.61 13.69 -2.35
CA LYS A 619 19.05 13.94 -0.97
C LYS A 619 19.66 15.34 -0.82
N GLN A 620 20.51 15.75 -1.75
CA GLN A 620 21.11 17.09 -1.75
C GLN A 620 20.07 18.21 -1.92
N LEU A 621 19.00 17.95 -2.67
CA LEU A 621 17.88 18.89 -2.89
C LEU A 621 16.77 18.78 -1.84
N PHE A 622 16.92 17.95 -0.82
CA PHE A 622 15.89 17.66 0.19
C PHE A 622 14.54 17.21 -0.41
N SER A 623 14.56 16.61 -1.60
CA SER A 623 13.38 16.08 -2.28
C SER A 623 13.02 14.73 -1.67
N THR A 624 12.09 14.76 -0.70
CA THR A 624 11.58 13.57 -0.03
C THR A 624 10.34 13.03 -0.71
N ALA A 625 10.14 11.72 -0.62
CA ALA A 625 8.97 11.04 -1.12
C ALA A 625 8.48 9.99 -0.12
N GLU A 626 7.17 9.89 0.03
CA GLU A 626 6.51 8.88 0.86
C GLU A 626 5.39 8.23 0.05
N LEU A 627 5.50 6.93 -0.16
CA LEU A 627 4.52 6.11 -0.85
C LEU A 627 3.78 5.26 0.18
N SER A 628 2.49 5.52 0.36
CA SER A 628 1.61 4.76 1.25
C SER A 628 0.63 3.95 0.42
N LEU A 629 0.68 2.62 0.52
CA LEU A 629 -0.13 1.70 -0.27
C LEU A 629 -0.89 0.70 0.61
N THR A 630 -2.10 0.37 0.22
CA THR A 630 -2.76 -0.88 0.64
C THR A 630 -2.71 -1.84 -0.52
N VAL A 631 -2.21 -3.05 -0.28
CA VAL A 631 -2.07 -4.11 -1.28
C VAL A 631 -3.05 -5.24 -0.94
N GLU A 632 -3.85 -5.65 -1.92
CA GLU A 632 -4.72 -6.82 -1.86
C GLU A 632 -4.18 -7.90 -2.81
N ALA A 633 -3.59 -8.97 -2.26
CA ALA A 633 -3.01 -10.08 -2.99
C ALA A 633 -3.99 -11.24 -3.14
N HIS A 634 -4.16 -11.71 -4.38
CA HIS A 634 -4.99 -12.87 -4.72
C HIS A 634 -4.15 -13.97 -5.33
N TRP A 635 -4.46 -15.21 -4.94
CA TRP A 635 -3.88 -16.39 -5.57
C TRP A 635 -4.40 -16.55 -7.00
N VAL A 636 -3.54 -16.92 -7.93
CA VAL A 636 -3.90 -17.25 -9.32
C VAL A 636 -3.50 -18.69 -9.66
N ASP A 637 -4.22 -19.30 -10.61
CA ASP A 637 -4.12 -20.73 -10.95
C ASP A 637 -2.71 -21.19 -11.37
N HIS A 638 -1.81 -20.27 -11.72
CA HIS A 638 -0.40 -20.54 -12.06
C HIS A 638 0.57 -20.60 -10.86
N GLY A 639 0.07 -20.70 -9.62
CA GLY A 639 0.91 -20.90 -8.44
C GLY A 639 1.61 -19.63 -7.93
N SER A 640 1.06 -18.44 -8.22
CA SER A 640 1.61 -17.15 -7.79
C SER A 640 0.51 -16.25 -7.22
N TYR A 641 0.91 -15.14 -6.61
CA TYR A 641 0.02 -14.07 -6.18
C TYR A 641 0.05 -12.90 -7.16
N VAL A 642 -1.12 -12.31 -7.41
CA VAL A 642 -1.23 -11.00 -8.08
C VAL A 642 -1.92 -10.03 -7.13
N GLY A 643 -1.29 -8.88 -6.92
CA GLY A 643 -1.77 -7.82 -6.06
C GLY A 643 -2.49 -6.72 -6.84
N LYS A 644 -3.56 -6.19 -6.25
CA LYS A 644 -4.09 -4.86 -6.55
C LYS A 644 -3.63 -3.90 -5.48
N CYS A 645 -3.30 -2.66 -5.82
CA CYS A 645 -2.94 -1.67 -4.82
C CYS A 645 -3.54 -0.30 -5.11
N CYS A 646 -3.67 0.49 -4.05
CA CYS A 646 -4.12 1.88 -4.08
C CYS A 646 -3.54 2.61 -2.88
N GLY A 647 -3.58 3.95 -2.92
CA GLY A 647 -3.02 4.76 -1.86
C GLY A 647 -2.62 6.14 -2.35
N ALA A 648 -1.51 6.67 -1.86
CA ALA A 648 -1.01 7.97 -2.27
C ALA A 648 0.51 8.04 -2.25
N LEU A 649 1.06 8.82 -3.19
CA LEU A 649 2.44 9.26 -3.21
C LEU A 649 2.48 10.73 -2.79
N PHE A 650 3.13 11.02 -1.66
CA PHE A 650 3.48 12.38 -1.29
C PHE A 650 4.89 12.70 -1.79
N CYS A 651 5.00 13.63 -2.74
CA CYS A 651 6.28 14.07 -3.29
C CYS A 651 6.19 15.55 -3.69
N PRO A 652 6.62 16.47 -2.81
CA PRO A 652 6.47 17.92 -3.01
C PRO A 652 7.14 18.48 -4.28
N SER A 653 8.19 17.81 -4.78
CA SER A 653 8.87 18.20 -6.02
C SER A 653 8.06 17.88 -7.29
N LEU A 654 7.07 16.98 -7.18
CA LEU A 654 6.15 16.64 -8.26
C LEU A 654 4.81 17.37 -8.15
N SER A 655 4.22 17.41 -6.96
CA SER A 655 2.91 18.01 -6.72
C SER A 655 2.83 18.61 -5.31
N ALA A 656 2.14 19.75 -5.19
CA ALA A 656 1.96 20.45 -3.91
C ALA A 656 1.15 19.63 -2.88
N GLY A 657 0.33 18.69 -3.33
CA GLY A 657 -0.37 17.74 -2.47
C GLY A 657 -0.22 16.29 -2.93
N PRO A 658 -0.80 15.35 -2.17
CA PRO A 658 -0.59 13.93 -2.42
C PRO A 658 -1.18 13.50 -3.78
N LEU A 659 -0.39 12.74 -4.53
CA LEU A 659 -0.77 12.10 -5.78
C LEU A 659 -1.52 10.81 -5.47
N LEU A 660 -2.77 10.67 -5.92
CA LEU A 660 -3.57 9.48 -5.63
C LEU A 660 -3.17 8.32 -6.55
N ALA A 661 -2.86 7.18 -5.97
CA ALA A 661 -2.52 5.96 -6.69
C ALA A 661 -3.79 5.18 -7.07
N LYS A 662 -4.04 5.09 -8.38
CA LYS A 662 -5.15 4.38 -9.03
C LYS A 662 -4.66 3.23 -9.89
N HIS A 663 -5.56 2.29 -10.17
CA HIS A 663 -5.32 1.12 -11.02
C HIS A 663 -4.05 0.33 -10.67
N GLY A 664 -3.65 0.34 -9.40
CA GLY A 664 -2.39 -0.22 -8.97
C GLY A 664 -2.37 -1.75 -9.07
N ARG A 665 -1.26 -2.28 -9.58
CA ARG A 665 -0.97 -3.71 -9.73
C ARG A 665 0.38 -4.02 -9.10
N VAL A 666 0.45 -5.13 -8.38
CA VAL A 666 1.68 -5.68 -7.81
C VAL A 666 1.86 -7.09 -8.34
N SER A 667 2.97 -7.34 -9.03
CA SER A 667 3.35 -8.68 -9.48
C SER A 667 4.47 -9.20 -8.58
N PHE A 668 4.26 -10.36 -7.96
CA PHE A 668 5.22 -10.94 -7.02
C PHE A 668 6.17 -11.91 -7.74
N PHE A 669 7.48 -11.75 -7.50
CA PHE A 669 8.56 -12.64 -7.95
C PHE A 669 8.56 -12.97 -9.47
N THR A 670 8.32 -11.97 -10.31
CA THR A 670 8.41 -12.12 -11.77
C THR A 670 9.87 -12.16 -12.23
N PRO A 671 10.29 -13.06 -13.12
CA PRO A 671 11.62 -13.08 -13.72
C PRO A 671 12.07 -11.72 -14.26
N ASP A 672 13.31 -11.32 -13.95
CA ASP A 672 13.95 -10.15 -14.58
C ASP A 672 14.58 -10.56 -15.92
N PRO A 673 14.23 -9.94 -17.06
CA PRO A 673 14.83 -10.27 -18.35
C PRO A 673 16.28 -9.77 -18.50
N ASP A 674 16.64 -8.68 -17.82
CA ASP A 674 17.91 -7.98 -18.01
C ASP A 674 19.03 -8.51 -17.09
N VAL A 675 18.68 -9.32 -16.10
CA VAL A 675 19.64 -9.91 -15.14
C VAL A 675 19.61 -11.43 -15.24
N SER A 676 20.79 -12.05 -15.32
CA SER A 676 20.99 -13.50 -15.52
C SER A 676 20.17 -14.40 -14.59
N ASP A 677 20.12 -14.07 -13.29
CA ASP A 677 19.37 -14.80 -12.26
C ASP A 677 18.82 -13.83 -11.22
N ALA A 678 17.68 -13.20 -11.56
CA ALA A 678 16.94 -12.36 -10.63
C ALA A 678 15.42 -12.50 -10.81
N THR A 679 14.70 -12.13 -9.75
CA THR A 679 13.25 -11.93 -9.76
C THR A 679 12.91 -10.55 -9.20
N ASN A 680 11.80 -10.00 -9.67
CA ASN A 680 11.30 -8.68 -9.31
C ASN A 680 9.94 -8.77 -8.63
N MET A 681 9.72 -7.90 -7.65
CA MET A 681 8.38 -7.50 -7.23
C MET A 681 8.05 -6.17 -7.92
N VAL A 682 7.13 -6.18 -8.88
CA VAL A 682 6.86 -5.02 -9.76
C VAL A 682 5.57 -4.33 -9.35
N TYR A 683 5.65 -3.03 -9.13
CA TYR A 683 4.56 -2.13 -8.76
C TYR A 683 4.26 -1.21 -9.94
N ARG A 684 3.02 -1.23 -10.44
CA ARG A 684 2.55 -0.36 -11.53
C ARG A 684 1.27 0.32 -11.13
N MET A 685 1.19 1.63 -11.21
CA MET A 685 -0.02 2.38 -10.86
C MET A 685 -0.07 3.71 -11.61
N ASP A 686 -1.27 4.23 -11.77
CA ASP A 686 -1.49 5.59 -12.27
C ASP A 686 -1.57 6.53 -11.07
N LEU A 687 -0.95 7.70 -11.18
CA LEU A 687 -0.94 8.74 -10.18
C LEU A 687 -1.73 9.95 -10.68
N GLU A 688 -2.63 10.48 -9.86
CA GLU A 688 -3.43 11.67 -10.19
C GLU A 688 -3.18 12.78 -9.17
N SER A 689 -2.82 13.97 -9.66
CA SER A 689 -2.59 15.15 -8.82
C SER A 689 -3.89 15.90 -8.51
N LEU A 690 -3.80 16.80 -7.52
CA LEU A 690 -4.89 17.74 -7.19
C LEU A 690 -5.29 18.64 -8.37
N THR A 691 -4.35 18.92 -9.27
CA THR A 691 -4.54 19.77 -10.45
C THR A 691 -5.04 18.99 -11.67
N GLY A 692 -5.22 17.67 -11.55
CA GLY A 692 -5.66 16.78 -12.64
C GLY A 692 -4.51 16.29 -13.54
N GLU A 693 -3.25 16.47 -13.14
CA GLU A 693 -2.12 15.90 -13.88
C GLU A 693 -2.03 14.40 -13.61
N HIS A 694 -1.73 13.63 -14.67
CA HIS A 694 -1.63 12.18 -14.61
C HIS A 694 -0.20 11.71 -14.87
N PHE A 695 0.28 10.81 -14.01
CA PHE A 695 1.59 10.18 -14.15
C PHE A 695 1.47 8.66 -14.06
N ARG A 696 2.42 7.94 -14.64
CA ARG A 696 2.56 6.50 -14.48
C ARG A 696 3.74 6.19 -13.59
N PHE A 697 3.47 5.47 -12.51
CA PHE A 697 4.45 5.00 -11.55
C PHE A 697 4.85 3.56 -11.87
N HIS A 698 6.16 3.33 -11.97
CA HIS A 698 6.77 2.02 -12.12
C HIS A 698 7.83 1.84 -11.03
N GLY A 699 7.57 0.94 -10.09
CA GLY A 699 8.51 0.57 -9.04
C GLY A 699 8.88 -0.91 -9.15
N PHE A 700 10.10 -1.29 -8.81
CA PHE A 700 10.44 -2.70 -8.62
C PHE A 700 11.40 -2.92 -7.46
N LYS A 701 11.21 -4.04 -6.74
CA LYS A 701 12.18 -4.58 -5.78
C LYS A 701 12.87 -5.76 -6.44
N ARG A 702 14.20 -5.76 -6.47
CA ARG A 702 14.99 -6.81 -7.14
C ARG A 702 15.61 -7.75 -6.13
N LEU A 703 15.38 -9.05 -6.32
CA LEU A 703 16.01 -10.14 -5.59
C LEU A 703 16.90 -10.92 -6.56
N ASP A 704 18.20 -10.84 -6.36
CA ASP A 704 19.24 -11.42 -7.22
C ASP A 704 20.28 -12.22 -6.40
N SER A 705 21.32 -12.72 -7.08
CA SER A 705 22.40 -13.51 -6.47
C SER A 705 23.16 -12.78 -5.36
N ALA A 706 23.08 -11.45 -5.24
CA ALA A 706 23.72 -10.73 -4.14
C ALA A 706 23.13 -11.11 -2.76
N ALA A 707 21.91 -11.63 -2.72
CA ALA A 707 21.26 -12.12 -1.51
C ALA A 707 21.85 -13.45 -0.99
N ALA A 708 22.61 -14.19 -1.81
CA ALA A 708 23.13 -15.51 -1.45
C ALA A 708 23.98 -15.46 -0.17
N LEU A 709 23.57 -16.22 0.84
CA LEU A 709 24.17 -16.31 2.17
C LEU A 709 24.34 -14.95 2.89
N SER A 710 23.55 -13.95 2.52
CA SER A 710 23.64 -12.58 3.06
C SER A 710 22.28 -12.09 3.54
N ILE A 711 22.06 -12.17 4.86
CA ILE A 711 20.86 -11.60 5.50
C ILE A 711 20.74 -10.09 5.25
N PRO A 712 21.81 -9.27 5.37
CA PRO A 712 21.71 -7.83 5.10
C PRO A 712 21.31 -7.49 3.66
N GLU A 713 21.87 -8.19 2.67
CA GLU A 713 21.52 -7.94 1.25
C GLU A 713 20.13 -8.51 0.92
N THR A 714 19.73 -9.63 1.53
CA THR A 714 18.34 -10.12 1.43
C THR A 714 17.37 -9.06 1.97
N TRP A 715 17.66 -8.48 3.13
CA TRP A 715 16.83 -7.42 3.71
C TRP A 715 16.77 -6.19 2.80
N ARG A 716 17.91 -5.74 2.26
CA ARG A 716 17.95 -4.62 1.29
C ARG A 716 17.10 -4.93 0.06
N ALA A 717 17.24 -6.10 -0.54
CA ALA A 717 16.46 -6.53 -1.71
C ALA A 717 14.95 -6.48 -1.46
N MET A 718 14.49 -6.86 -0.26
CA MET A 718 13.06 -6.88 0.08
C MET A 718 12.50 -5.52 0.54
N THR A 719 13.36 -4.57 0.88
CA THR A 719 12.96 -3.25 1.43
C THR A 719 13.23 -2.10 0.47
N THR A 720 14.08 -2.25 -0.54
CA THR A 720 14.43 -1.20 -1.50
C THR A 720 13.58 -1.28 -2.77
N LEU A 721 12.83 -0.20 -3.05
CA LEU A 721 11.99 -0.02 -4.23
C LEU A 721 12.61 1.02 -5.18
N TYR A 722 13.13 0.54 -6.30
CA TYR A 722 13.63 1.38 -7.40
C TYR A 722 12.45 1.95 -8.17
N THR A 723 12.33 3.27 -8.19
CA THR A 723 11.11 3.96 -8.60
C THR A 723 11.36 4.87 -9.80
N THR A 724 10.52 4.75 -10.82
CA THR A 724 10.46 5.63 -12.00
C THR A 724 9.05 6.17 -12.16
N ILE A 725 8.93 7.46 -12.39
CA ILE A 725 7.67 8.15 -12.67
C ILE A 725 7.76 8.75 -14.06
N THR A 726 6.77 8.44 -14.88
CA THR A 726 6.68 8.87 -16.29
C THR A 726 5.41 9.67 -16.51
N SER A 727 5.45 10.58 -17.48
CA SER A 727 4.24 11.15 -18.06
C SER A 727 3.49 10.09 -18.89
N PHE A 728 2.23 10.33 -19.22
CA PHE A 728 1.47 9.41 -20.08
C PHE A 728 2.05 9.29 -21.49
N ASP A 729 2.80 10.29 -21.95
CA ASP A 729 3.55 10.29 -23.22
C ASP A 729 4.85 9.46 -23.16
N GLY A 730 5.16 8.86 -22.01
CA GLY A 730 6.33 8.01 -21.80
C GLY A 730 7.61 8.73 -21.40
N LYS A 731 7.62 10.08 -21.37
CA LYS A 731 8.78 10.84 -20.89
C LYS A 731 8.98 10.63 -19.39
N ILE A 732 10.21 10.30 -18.97
CA ILE A 732 10.59 10.20 -17.55
C ILE A 732 10.50 11.59 -16.91
N VAL A 733 9.80 11.66 -15.78
CA VAL A 733 9.58 12.89 -15.00
C VAL A 733 10.38 12.85 -13.70
N ALA A 734 10.44 11.69 -13.04
CA ALA A 734 11.24 11.50 -11.84
C ALA A 734 11.76 10.08 -11.69
N LYS A 735 12.88 9.95 -10.97
CA LYS A 735 13.52 8.67 -10.65
C LYS A 735 14.13 8.71 -9.26
N GLY A 736 14.22 7.59 -8.58
CA GLY A 736 14.88 7.49 -7.28
C GLY A 736 14.56 6.20 -6.53
N ILE A 737 14.80 6.21 -5.22
CA ILE A 737 14.73 5.02 -4.37
C ILE A 737 13.84 5.30 -3.16
N LEU A 738 12.92 4.38 -2.89
CA LEU A 738 12.08 4.35 -1.69
C LEU A 738 12.43 3.11 -0.87
N ASN A 739 12.47 3.24 0.46
CA ASN A 739 12.82 2.16 1.37
C ASN A 739 11.71 1.89 2.38
N LEU A 740 11.46 0.62 2.65
CA LEU A 740 10.64 0.17 3.77
C LEU A 740 11.48 0.19 5.05
N THR A 741 11.11 1.00 6.03
CA THR A 741 11.81 1.06 7.33
C THR A 741 11.43 -0.13 8.21
N LEU A 742 12.23 -0.43 9.24
CA LEU A 742 11.89 -1.50 10.20
C LEU A 742 10.53 -1.28 10.88
N GLN A 743 10.22 -0.03 11.25
CA GLN A 743 8.91 0.34 11.80
C GLN A 743 7.80 0.17 10.76
N GLY A 744 8.06 0.52 9.49
CA GLY A 744 7.15 0.28 8.37
C GLY A 744 6.85 -1.21 8.19
N PHE A 745 7.87 -2.06 8.25
CA PHE A 745 7.71 -3.51 8.15
C PHE A 745 6.91 -4.11 9.32
N ILE A 746 7.16 -3.68 10.56
CA ILE A 746 6.37 -4.13 11.73
C ILE A 746 4.90 -3.72 11.55
N SER A 747 4.66 -2.49 11.07
CA SER A 747 3.32 -1.96 10.78
C SER A 747 2.62 -2.73 9.66
N GLU A 748 3.36 -3.14 8.63
CA GLU A 748 2.89 -3.98 7.52
C GLU A 748 2.49 -5.37 8.01
N MET A 749 3.36 -6.04 8.78
CA MET A 749 3.05 -7.35 9.37
C MET A 749 1.85 -7.30 10.31
N ALA A 750 1.70 -6.23 11.10
CA ALA A 750 0.55 -6.01 11.97
C ALA A 750 -0.76 -5.74 11.20
N SER A 751 -0.67 -5.34 9.93
CA SER A 751 -1.84 -5.06 9.06
C SER A 751 -2.32 -6.25 8.24
N LEU A 752 -1.57 -7.37 8.23
CA LEU A 752 -1.84 -8.54 7.40
C LEU A 752 -3.17 -9.22 7.80
N ARG A 753 -4.13 -9.32 6.89
CA ARG A 753 -5.46 -9.91 7.16
C ARG A 753 -6.06 -10.66 5.96
N SER A 754 -6.95 -11.60 6.23
CA SER A 754 -7.74 -12.29 5.21
C SER A 754 -9.05 -11.54 4.97
N ARG A 755 -9.49 -11.41 3.72
CA ARG A 755 -10.76 -10.77 3.34
C ARG A 755 -11.95 -11.75 3.30
N ARG A 756 -11.73 -13.02 3.64
CA ARG A 756 -12.78 -14.05 3.56
C ARG A 756 -13.75 -13.92 4.74
N PRO A 757 -15.08 -13.83 4.52
CA PRO A 757 -16.05 -14.13 5.57
C PRO A 757 -15.93 -15.63 5.87
N GLY A 758 -15.28 -15.97 6.96
CA GLY A 758 -14.96 -17.35 7.33
C GLY A 758 -14.58 -17.45 8.80
N THR A 759 -14.30 -18.65 9.28
CA THR A 759 -13.89 -18.85 10.67
C THR A 759 -12.50 -18.23 10.93
N ALA A 760 -12.18 -17.90 12.18
CA ALA A 760 -10.86 -17.36 12.53
C ALA A 760 -9.70 -18.27 12.05
N LEU A 761 -9.93 -19.58 12.01
CA LEU A 761 -8.97 -20.57 11.52
C LEU A 761 -8.68 -20.43 10.01
N ASP A 762 -9.71 -20.15 9.20
CA ASP A 762 -9.54 -19.93 7.75
C ASP A 762 -8.72 -18.67 7.45
N SER A 763 -8.91 -17.62 8.26
CA SER A 763 -8.13 -16.39 8.15
C SER A 763 -6.64 -16.64 8.41
N VAL A 764 -6.32 -17.35 9.50
CA VAL A 764 -4.92 -17.69 9.85
C VAL A 764 -4.29 -18.58 8.78
N ARG A 765 -5.01 -19.60 8.29
CA ARG A 765 -4.51 -20.49 7.23
C ARG A 765 -4.15 -19.73 5.95
N THR A 766 -4.99 -18.77 5.56
CA THR A 766 -4.76 -17.94 4.37
C THR A 766 -3.48 -17.09 4.55
N GLN A 767 -3.32 -16.44 5.71
CA GLN A 767 -2.11 -15.67 6.05
C GLN A 767 -0.84 -16.52 6.00
N VAL A 768 -0.86 -17.71 6.63
CA VAL A 768 0.28 -18.64 6.65
C VAL A 768 0.65 -19.09 5.24
N HIS A 769 -0.33 -19.35 4.37
CA HIS A 769 -0.06 -19.76 2.99
C HIS A 769 0.71 -18.69 2.21
N PHE A 770 0.33 -17.41 2.33
CA PHE A 770 1.04 -16.31 1.68
C PHE A 770 2.41 -16.05 2.28
N LEU A 771 2.54 -16.11 3.61
CA LEU A 771 3.84 -15.98 4.26
C LEU A 771 4.78 -17.11 3.83
N ASN A 772 4.29 -18.34 3.70
CA ASN A 772 5.08 -19.47 3.19
C ASN A 772 5.47 -19.28 1.73
N PHE A 773 4.56 -18.82 0.87
CA PHE A 773 4.87 -18.47 -0.52
C PHE A 773 5.97 -17.41 -0.59
N PHE A 774 5.83 -16.33 0.17
CA PHE A 774 6.78 -15.23 0.19
C PHE A 774 8.13 -15.67 0.74
N ALA A 775 8.15 -16.34 1.89
CA ALA A 775 9.35 -16.85 2.53
C ALA A 775 10.08 -17.88 1.66
N SER A 776 9.36 -18.77 0.97
CA SER A 776 9.96 -19.77 0.08
C SER A 776 10.68 -19.12 -1.11
N ASN A 777 10.08 -18.11 -1.73
CA ASN A 777 10.71 -17.39 -2.84
C ASN A 777 11.95 -16.60 -2.36
N VAL A 778 11.88 -15.91 -1.23
CA VAL A 778 13.03 -15.19 -0.66
C VAL A 778 14.15 -16.16 -0.26
N ALA A 779 13.81 -17.23 0.46
CA ALA A 779 14.75 -18.25 0.90
C ALA A 779 15.45 -18.93 -0.27
N SER A 780 14.80 -19.07 -1.43
CA SER A 780 15.42 -19.66 -2.61
C SER A 780 16.68 -18.87 -3.03
N TYR A 781 16.66 -17.53 -3.00
CA TYR A 781 17.83 -16.71 -3.34
C TYR A 781 18.82 -16.59 -2.17
N THR A 782 18.35 -16.46 -0.92
CA THR A 782 19.25 -16.43 0.25
C THR A 782 20.03 -17.72 0.40
N PHE A 783 19.41 -18.87 0.11
CA PHE A 783 20.00 -20.20 0.16
C PHE A 783 20.22 -20.75 -1.25
N SER A 784 20.73 -19.92 -2.18
CA SER A 784 20.85 -20.23 -3.61
C SER A 784 21.49 -21.60 -3.92
N MET A 785 22.49 -22.03 -3.14
CA MET A 785 23.15 -23.34 -3.29
C MET A 785 22.20 -24.55 -3.13
N PHE A 786 21.08 -24.36 -2.41
CA PHE A 786 20.07 -25.40 -2.17
C PHE A 786 18.89 -25.32 -3.13
N ARG A 787 18.86 -24.36 -4.07
CA ARG A 787 17.84 -24.32 -5.12
C ARG A 787 17.89 -25.59 -5.97
N SER A 788 16.75 -25.97 -6.54
CA SER A 788 16.74 -26.98 -7.59
C SER A 788 17.64 -26.53 -8.74
N LEU A 789 18.50 -27.44 -9.20
CA LEU A 789 19.37 -27.17 -10.34
C LEU A 789 18.54 -26.90 -11.58
N GLN A 790 18.96 -25.89 -12.31
CA GLN A 790 18.45 -25.53 -13.60
C GLN A 790 19.24 -26.27 -14.68
N TYR A 791 18.53 -27.15 -15.37
CA TYR A 791 19.01 -27.86 -16.54
C TYR A 791 18.79 -26.99 -17.79
N PRO A 792 19.62 -27.14 -18.84
CA PRO A 792 19.38 -26.44 -20.10
C PRO A 792 17.98 -26.76 -20.65
N ASN A 793 17.31 -25.75 -21.18
CA ASN A 793 16.06 -25.95 -21.93
C ASN A 793 16.35 -26.75 -23.22
N SER A 794 15.30 -27.29 -23.85
CA SER A 794 15.46 -27.96 -25.15
C SER A 794 16.20 -27.05 -26.14
N PHE A 795 17.08 -27.61 -26.97
CA PHE A 795 17.78 -26.85 -28.02
C PHE A 795 16.84 -26.17 -29.04
N GLU A 796 15.55 -26.51 -29.01
CA GLU A 796 14.47 -25.88 -29.79
C GLU A 796 13.87 -24.63 -29.13
N ASP A 797 14.22 -24.31 -27.87
CA ASP A 797 13.72 -23.12 -27.17
C ASP A 797 14.41 -21.85 -27.66
N THR A 798 13.64 -21.00 -28.34
CA THR A 798 14.07 -19.71 -28.90
C THR A 798 13.62 -18.52 -28.07
N THR A 799 13.18 -18.74 -26.82
CA THR A 799 12.72 -17.68 -25.93
C THR A 799 13.81 -16.62 -25.74
N GLY A 800 13.52 -15.36 -26.10
CA GLY A 800 14.46 -14.24 -26.01
C GLY A 800 15.46 -14.13 -27.17
N HIS A 801 15.31 -14.91 -28.24
CA HIS A 801 16.12 -14.76 -29.45
C HIS A 801 15.69 -13.53 -30.25
N PHE A 802 16.67 -12.81 -30.76
CA PHE A 802 16.51 -11.85 -31.85
C PHE A 802 16.68 -12.59 -33.19
N THR A 803 16.00 -12.10 -34.23
CA THR A 803 16.22 -12.61 -35.59
C THR A 803 17.62 -12.26 -36.07
N LYS A 804 18.42 -13.27 -36.43
CA LYS A 804 19.81 -13.12 -36.89
C LYS A 804 20.00 -13.64 -38.33
N PRO A 805 21.00 -13.13 -39.08
CA PRO A 805 21.34 -13.67 -40.39
C PRO A 805 21.90 -15.10 -40.29
N VAL A 806 21.40 -15.99 -41.16
CA VAL A 806 21.85 -17.38 -41.23
C VAL A 806 23.15 -17.45 -42.05
N PRO A 807 24.24 -18.05 -41.55
CA PRO A 807 25.46 -18.22 -42.31
C PRO A 807 25.31 -19.25 -43.43
N SER A 808 26.16 -19.14 -44.45
CA SER A 808 26.48 -20.29 -45.30
C SER A 808 27.58 -21.13 -44.63
N THR A 809 27.48 -22.46 -44.72
CA THR A 809 28.42 -23.38 -44.06
C THR A 809 29.20 -24.20 -45.07
N LYS A 810 30.51 -24.32 -44.85
CA LYS A 810 31.44 -25.07 -45.69
C LYS A 810 32.35 -25.94 -44.82
N THR A 811 32.68 -27.13 -45.28
CA THR A 811 33.62 -28.01 -44.58
C THR A 811 35.02 -27.85 -45.17
N LEU A 812 35.99 -27.52 -44.33
CA LEU A 812 37.41 -27.50 -44.66
C LEU A 812 38.08 -28.82 -44.23
N ILE A 813 39.18 -29.16 -44.90
CA ILE A 813 39.98 -30.35 -44.59
C ILE A 813 41.39 -29.87 -44.26
N ALA A 814 41.83 -30.08 -43.03
CA ALA A 814 43.20 -29.80 -42.61
C ALA A 814 44.20 -30.78 -43.25
N SER A 815 45.48 -30.45 -43.25
CA SER A 815 46.53 -31.26 -43.89
C SER A 815 46.68 -32.68 -43.33
N ASP A 816 46.20 -32.92 -42.10
CA ASP A 816 46.14 -34.24 -41.46
C ASP A 816 44.84 -35.01 -41.72
N GLY A 817 43.96 -34.48 -42.59
CA GLY A 817 42.68 -35.08 -42.96
C GLY A 817 41.52 -34.75 -42.01
N THR A 818 41.73 -33.90 -41.00
CA THR A 818 40.65 -33.48 -40.09
C THR A 818 39.65 -32.56 -40.79
N LYS A 819 38.36 -32.87 -40.67
CA LYS A 819 37.27 -32.06 -41.23
C LYS A 819 36.76 -31.06 -40.20
N ILE A 820 36.81 -29.77 -40.53
CA ILE A 820 36.36 -28.67 -39.66
C ILE A 820 35.34 -27.79 -40.39
N PRO A 821 34.23 -27.37 -39.75
CA PRO A 821 33.27 -26.49 -40.40
C PRO A 821 33.72 -25.02 -40.33
N MET A 822 33.40 -24.28 -41.38
CA MET A 822 33.56 -22.83 -41.50
C MET A 822 32.22 -22.22 -41.90
N MET A 823 31.82 -21.18 -41.18
CA MET A 823 30.62 -20.39 -41.44
C MET A 823 30.98 -19.04 -42.03
N ILE A 824 30.16 -18.56 -42.96
CA ILE A 824 30.42 -17.34 -43.72
C ILE A 824 29.17 -16.47 -43.67
N TRP A 825 29.35 -15.23 -43.19
CA TRP A 825 28.34 -14.19 -43.20
C TRP A 825 28.73 -13.10 -44.19
N GLU A 826 27.81 -12.82 -45.10
CA GLU A 826 27.92 -11.71 -46.04
C GLU A 826 27.63 -10.36 -45.34
N PRO A 827 28.19 -9.25 -45.87
CA PRO A 827 27.85 -7.91 -45.42
C PRO A 827 26.33 -7.65 -45.44
N ALA A 828 25.84 -6.83 -44.51
CA ALA A 828 24.43 -6.51 -44.43
C ALA A 828 23.92 -5.86 -45.75
N PRO A 829 22.67 -6.15 -46.16
CA PRO A 829 22.10 -5.54 -47.37
C PRO A 829 22.18 -4.01 -47.33
N HIS A 830 22.56 -3.40 -48.45
CA HIS A 830 22.70 -1.94 -48.62
C HIS A 830 23.89 -1.28 -47.87
N THR A 831 24.79 -2.06 -47.26
CA THR A 831 26.06 -1.54 -46.72
C THR A 831 27.20 -1.73 -47.73
N PRO A 832 28.02 -0.70 -48.02
CA PRO A 832 29.20 -0.85 -48.87
C PRO A 832 30.17 -1.90 -48.31
N ALA A 833 30.50 -2.91 -49.13
CA ALA A 833 31.44 -3.96 -48.73
C ALA A 833 32.85 -3.38 -48.49
N ARG A 834 33.51 -3.87 -47.45
CA ARG A 834 34.89 -3.52 -47.09
C ARG A 834 35.85 -4.54 -47.69
N ASP A 835 37.02 -4.07 -48.12
CA ASP A 835 38.02 -4.93 -48.75
C ASP A 835 38.78 -5.86 -47.79
N THR A 836 38.54 -5.76 -46.48
CA THR A 836 39.24 -6.58 -45.47
C THR A 836 38.29 -7.65 -44.94
N PRO A 837 38.49 -8.94 -45.25
CA PRO A 837 37.73 -10.02 -44.61
C PRO A 837 38.18 -10.19 -43.16
N ILE A 838 37.28 -10.64 -42.28
CA ILE A 838 37.61 -10.94 -40.87
C ILE A 838 37.46 -12.44 -40.62
N LEU A 839 38.51 -13.07 -40.09
CA LEU A 839 38.50 -14.48 -39.67
C LEU A 839 38.41 -14.58 -38.15
N PHE A 840 37.38 -15.24 -37.65
CA PHE A 840 37.12 -15.53 -36.25
C PHE A 840 37.50 -16.97 -35.92
N ILE A 841 38.28 -17.15 -34.85
CA ILE A 841 38.71 -18.46 -34.34
C ILE A 841 38.37 -18.55 -32.85
N PRO A 842 37.38 -19.36 -32.46
CA PRO A 842 36.89 -19.43 -31.09
C PRO A 842 37.78 -20.30 -30.19
N GLY A 843 37.39 -20.40 -28.91
CA GLY A 843 38.05 -21.23 -27.91
C GLY A 843 37.59 -22.69 -27.91
N ALA A 844 37.94 -23.41 -26.84
CA ALA A 844 37.58 -24.82 -26.67
C ALA A 844 36.17 -25.01 -26.11
N GLY A 845 35.51 -26.06 -26.60
CA GLY A 845 34.18 -26.48 -26.13
C GLY A 845 33.04 -25.52 -26.44
N VAL A 846 33.27 -24.51 -27.30
CA VAL A 846 32.26 -23.53 -27.71
C VAL A 846 31.78 -23.74 -29.15
N THR A 847 30.56 -23.30 -29.42
CA THR A 847 29.92 -23.24 -30.75
C THR A 847 30.16 -21.87 -31.41
N GLU A 848 29.56 -21.64 -32.58
CA GLU A 848 29.52 -20.35 -33.28
C GLU A 848 28.92 -19.21 -32.45
N TYR A 849 28.09 -19.53 -31.46
CA TYR A 849 27.38 -18.55 -30.65
C TYR A 849 28.27 -17.72 -29.74
N ILE A 850 29.56 -18.04 -29.59
CA ILE A 850 30.51 -17.14 -28.93
C ILE A 850 30.61 -15.77 -29.64
N PHE A 851 30.47 -15.73 -30.97
CA PHE A 851 30.49 -14.48 -31.75
C PHE A 851 29.14 -14.14 -32.40
N ALA A 852 28.27 -15.15 -32.61
CA ALA A 852 26.99 -15.02 -33.31
C ALA A 852 25.75 -15.21 -32.40
N LEU A 853 25.87 -14.88 -31.11
CA LEU A 853 24.83 -15.13 -30.11
C LEU A 853 23.46 -14.49 -30.48
N PRO A 854 22.35 -15.25 -30.48
CA PRO A 854 21.03 -14.72 -30.85
C PRO A 854 20.29 -14.02 -29.71
N THR A 855 20.74 -14.15 -28.45
CA THR A 855 20.09 -13.59 -27.25
C THR A 855 20.51 -12.15 -26.90
N VAL A 856 21.43 -11.56 -27.67
CA VAL A 856 21.85 -10.16 -27.54
C VAL A 856 21.45 -9.39 -28.79
N GLN A 857 21.11 -8.11 -28.64
CA GLN A 857 20.58 -7.30 -29.74
C GLN A 857 21.60 -7.14 -30.88
N ILE A 858 22.87 -6.88 -30.55
CA ILE A 858 23.99 -6.75 -31.50
C ILE A 858 25.13 -7.67 -31.01
N ASN A 859 25.36 -8.78 -31.71
CA ASN A 859 26.52 -9.64 -31.44
C ASN A 859 27.74 -9.21 -32.28
N THR A 860 28.86 -9.93 -32.16
CA THR A 860 30.11 -9.57 -32.83
C THR A 860 29.98 -9.64 -34.35
N ILE A 861 29.31 -10.69 -34.88
CA ILE A 861 29.07 -10.83 -36.31
C ILE A 861 28.17 -9.71 -36.84
N ASP A 862 27.07 -9.39 -36.14
CA ASP A 862 26.17 -8.29 -36.50
C ASP A 862 26.92 -6.95 -36.55
N HIS A 863 27.80 -6.70 -35.58
CA HIS A 863 28.56 -5.46 -35.47
C HIS A 863 29.47 -5.21 -36.68
N PHE A 864 30.16 -6.24 -37.16
CA PHE A 864 31.08 -6.13 -38.30
C PHE A 864 30.38 -6.24 -39.66
N THR A 865 29.41 -7.15 -39.81
CA THR A 865 28.64 -7.28 -41.07
C THR A 865 27.81 -6.03 -41.38
N SER A 866 27.24 -5.37 -40.36
CA SER A 866 26.54 -4.08 -40.52
C SER A 866 27.45 -2.93 -40.96
N ARG A 867 28.77 -3.06 -40.80
CA ARG A 867 29.80 -2.09 -41.23
C ARG A 867 30.47 -2.44 -42.57
N GLY A 868 29.99 -3.49 -43.23
CA GLY A 868 30.42 -3.88 -44.56
C GLY A 868 31.49 -4.98 -44.59
N TYR A 869 31.90 -5.52 -43.45
CA TYR A 869 32.89 -6.59 -43.40
C TYR A 869 32.26 -7.95 -43.69
N ARG A 870 32.92 -8.77 -44.51
CA ARG A 870 32.60 -10.20 -44.61
C ARG A 870 33.27 -10.95 -43.47
N CYS A 871 32.51 -11.82 -42.80
CA CYS A 871 32.95 -12.51 -41.59
C CYS A 871 33.01 -14.02 -41.83
N TYR A 872 34.18 -14.61 -41.54
CA TYR A 872 34.45 -16.04 -41.61
C TYR A 872 34.66 -16.57 -40.18
N LEU A 873 33.98 -17.64 -39.77
CA LEU A 873 34.18 -18.27 -38.46
C LEU A 873 34.49 -19.75 -38.68
N VAL A 874 35.69 -20.18 -38.30
CA VAL A 874 36.06 -21.60 -38.33
C VAL A 874 35.88 -22.19 -36.94
N LEU A 875 35.37 -23.42 -36.84
CA LEU A 875 35.35 -24.19 -35.59
C LEU A 875 36.50 -25.22 -35.60
N PRO A 876 37.64 -24.95 -34.94
CA PRO A 876 38.76 -25.89 -34.87
C PRO A 876 38.37 -27.21 -34.21
N ARG A 877 39.26 -28.20 -34.29
CA ARG A 877 39.04 -29.55 -33.74
C ARG A 877 38.81 -29.61 -32.23
N PHE A 878 38.93 -28.52 -31.48
CA PHE A 878 38.62 -28.46 -30.05
C PHE A 878 37.30 -27.72 -29.73
N SER A 879 36.64 -27.16 -30.74
CA SER A 879 35.30 -26.57 -30.63
C SER A 879 34.24 -27.67 -30.63
N SER A 880 32.97 -27.33 -30.40
CA SER A 880 31.85 -28.27 -30.29
C SER A 880 31.51 -29.01 -31.60
N THR A 881 32.42 -29.84 -32.09
CA THR A 881 32.33 -30.60 -33.34
C THR A 881 32.68 -32.07 -33.09
N ASN A 882 32.33 -32.94 -34.04
CA ASN A 882 32.71 -34.37 -33.96
C ASN A 882 34.24 -34.58 -33.92
N ALA A 883 35.03 -33.63 -34.43
CA ALA A 883 36.49 -33.70 -34.37
C ALA A 883 37.02 -33.62 -32.92
N ALA A 884 36.35 -32.86 -32.04
CA ALA A 884 36.76 -32.72 -30.64
C ALA A 884 36.68 -34.01 -29.84
N ARG A 885 35.86 -34.96 -30.28
CA ARG A 885 35.73 -36.27 -29.63
C ARG A 885 36.98 -37.16 -29.81
N LYS A 886 37.88 -36.84 -30.75
CA LYS A 886 39.12 -37.59 -31.00
C LYS A 886 40.20 -37.36 -29.95
N GLY A 887 40.19 -36.20 -29.29
CA GLY A 887 41.14 -35.88 -28.22
C GLY A 887 42.53 -35.43 -28.68
N ASP A 888 42.64 -34.87 -29.88
CA ASP A 888 43.83 -34.18 -30.39
C ASP A 888 44.23 -33.00 -29.49
N THR A 889 45.47 -32.50 -29.59
CA THR A 889 45.97 -31.40 -28.73
C THR A 889 45.83 -30.02 -29.38
N VAL A 890 46.08 -28.96 -28.61
CA VAL A 890 46.15 -27.58 -29.12
C VAL A 890 47.24 -27.42 -30.19
N TYR A 891 48.32 -28.18 -30.08
CA TYR A 891 49.38 -28.17 -31.07
C TYR A 891 48.87 -28.66 -32.42
N ASP A 892 48.06 -29.72 -32.46
CA ASP A 892 47.49 -30.27 -33.70
C ASP A 892 46.50 -29.29 -34.36
N ALA A 893 45.76 -28.53 -33.55
CA ALA A 893 44.81 -27.54 -34.02
C ALA A 893 45.43 -26.36 -34.81
N ARG A 894 46.76 -26.16 -34.76
CA ARG A 894 47.44 -25.17 -35.61
C ARG A 894 47.24 -25.45 -37.11
N LEU A 895 47.04 -26.72 -37.48
CA LEU A 895 46.76 -27.14 -38.86
C LEU A 895 45.36 -26.70 -39.31
N ASP A 896 44.41 -26.61 -38.38
CA ASP A 896 43.05 -26.12 -38.63
C ASP A 896 43.08 -24.61 -38.91
N VAL A 897 43.86 -23.87 -38.12
CA VAL A 897 44.10 -22.43 -38.29
C VAL A 897 44.73 -22.14 -39.65
N ARG A 898 45.73 -22.93 -40.05
CA ARG A 898 46.38 -22.84 -41.36
C ARG A 898 45.37 -23.06 -42.49
N ALA A 899 44.60 -24.15 -42.45
CA ALA A 899 43.61 -24.46 -43.47
C ALA A 899 42.54 -23.37 -43.60
N ALA A 900 42.11 -22.77 -42.48
CA ALA A 900 41.17 -21.65 -42.49
C ALA A 900 41.75 -20.41 -43.17
N LEU A 901 43.01 -20.05 -42.88
CA LEU A 901 43.67 -18.89 -43.49
C LEU A 901 43.98 -19.09 -44.97
N GLU A 902 44.44 -20.28 -45.36
CA GLU A 902 44.60 -20.66 -46.77
C GLU A 902 43.28 -20.47 -47.52
N HIS A 903 42.19 -21.01 -46.96
CA HIS A 903 40.87 -20.91 -47.58
C HIS A 903 40.39 -19.46 -47.74
N VAL A 904 40.44 -18.66 -46.67
CA VAL A 904 39.97 -17.26 -46.73
C VAL A 904 40.77 -16.46 -47.75
N ARG A 905 42.09 -16.66 -47.82
CA ARG A 905 42.91 -15.96 -48.81
C ARG A 905 42.60 -16.38 -50.25
N GLU A 906 42.35 -17.66 -50.48
CA GLU A 906 41.96 -18.15 -51.81
C GLU A 906 40.58 -17.62 -52.23
N GLN A 907 39.61 -17.55 -51.31
CA GLN A 907 38.27 -17.01 -51.60
C GLN A 907 38.25 -15.50 -51.79
N GLU A 908 39.22 -14.77 -51.23
CA GLU A 908 39.28 -13.32 -51.21
C GLU A 908 40.38 -12.78 -52.15
N ASP A 909 40.72 -13.51 -53.23
CA ASP A 909 41.69 -13.11 -54.25
C ASP A 909 43.07 -12.69 -53.67
N GLY A 910 43.52 -13.38 -52.63
CA GLY A 910 44.79 -13.13 -51.95
C GLY A 910 44.78 -11.97 -50.97
N ARG A 911 43.64 -11.29 -50.75
CA ARG A 911 43.50 -10.22 -49.74
C ARG A 911 43.84 -10.77 -48.35
N LYS A 912 44.52 -9.94 -47.55
CA LYS A 912 44.96 -10.31 -46.20
C LYS A 912 43.80 -10.13 -45.20
N PRO A 913 43.32 -11.20 -44.55
CA PRO A 913 42.30 -11.07 -43.52
C PRO A 913 42.85 -10.40 -42.26
N TYR A 914 41.94 -9.80 -41.50
CA TYR A 914 42.16 -9.49 -40.09
C TYR A 914 41.70 -10.66 -39.24
N VAL A 915 42.50 -11.10 -38.27
CA VAL A 915 42.22 -12.32 -37.52
C VAL A 915 41.83 -11.99 -36.09
N LEU A 916 40.67 -12.47 -35.64
CA LEU A 916 40.23 -12.39 -34.26
C LEU A 916 40.25 -13.80 -33.65
N VAL A 917 41.17 -14.02 -32.73
CA VAL A 917 41.33 -15.31 -32.06
C VAL A 917 40.99 -15.20 -30.57
N HIS A 918 40.32 -16.22 -30.03
CA HIS A 918 39.91 -16.26 -28.63
C HIS A 918 40.42 -17.52 -27.92
N CYS A 919 40.99 -17.32 -26.73
CA CYS A 919 41.39 -18.36 -25.80
C CYS A 919 42.27 -19.43 -26.47
N LEU A 920 41.82 -20.69 -26.57
CA LEU A 920 42.60 -21.74 -27.23
C LEU A 920 42.78 -21.53 -28.74
N GLY A 921 41.89 -20.80 -29.40
CA GLY A 921 42.12 -20.29 -30.76
C GLY A 921 43.35 -19.39 -30.83
N SER A 922 43.56 -18.55 -29.82
CA SER A 922 44.75 -17.70 -29.71
C SER A 922 46.03 -18.50 -29.48
N ILE A 923 45.95 -19.56 -28.67
CA ILE A 923 47.09 -20.45 -28.41
C ILE A 923 47.45 -21.22 -29.69
N ALA A 924 46.46 -21.80 -30.39
CA ALA A 924 46.69 -22.52 -31.65
C ALA A 924 47.26 -21.59 -32.73
N MET A 925 46.78 -20.35 -32.80
CA MET A 925 47.32 -19.31 -33.68
C MET A 925 48.77 -18.97 -33.32
N GLY A 926 49.08 -18.77 -32.03
CA GLY A 926 50.44 -18.51 -31.55
C GLY A 926 51.41 -19.65 -31.87
N ILE A 927 50.99 -20.89 -31.67
CA ILE A 927 51.76 -22.08 -32.06
C ILE A 927 51.99 -22.10 -33.58
N GLY A 928 50.95 -21.84 -34.39
CA GLY A 928 51.07 -21.80 -35.85
C GLY A 928 52.06 -20.73 -36.35
N LEU A 929 52.05 -19.55 -35.72
CA LEU A 929 52.99 -18.47 -36.02
C LEU A 929 54.43 -18.83 -35.61
N LEU A 930 54.61 -19.33 -34.40
CA LEU A 930 55.93 -19.68 -33.87
C LEU A 930 56.55 -20.86 -34.58
N THR A 931 55.77 -21.85 -35.03
CA THR A 931 56.26 -23.00 -35.83
C THR A 931 56.52 -22.65 -37.30
N GLY A 932 55.99 -21.52 -37.79
CA GLY A 932 56.06 -21.13 -39.20
C GLY A 932 55.03 -21.82 -40.09
N ASP A 933 54.15 -22.67 -39.54
CA ASP A 933 53.02 -23.27 -40.26
C ASP A 933 52.03 -22.21 -40.77
N VAL A 934 51.92 -21.08 -40.05
CA VAL A 934 51.12 -19.92 -40.43
C VAL A 934 52.05 -18.71 -40.60
N PRO A 935 52.33 -18.26 -41.83
CA PRO A 935 53.17 -17.09 -42.05
C PRO A 935 52.50 -15.78 -41.61
N ALA A 936 53.19 -14.95 -40.81
CA ALA A 936 52.63 -13.68 -40.32
C ALA A 936 52.17 -12.73 -41.44
N HIS A 937 52.87 -12.72 -42.58
CA HIS A 937 52.55 -11.87 -43.73
C HIS A 937 51.23 -12.24 -44.44
N TRP A 938 50.60 -13.37 -44.10
CA TRP A 938 49.29 -13.77 -44.61
C TRP A 938 48.15 -12.92 -44.06
N MET A 939 48.36 -12.20 -42.95
CA MET A 939 47.34 -11.41 -42.28
C MET A 939 47.65 -9.93 -42.34
N ARG A 940 46.60 -9.11 -42.20
CA ARG A 940 46.71 -7.65 -42.10
C ARG A 940 47.03 -7.19 -40.68
N GLY A 941 46.53 -7.93 -39.69
CA GLY A 941 46.70 -7.72 -38.26
C GLY A 941 45.83 -8.71 -37.50
N MET A 942 45.98 -8.78 -36.17
CA MET A 942 45.16 -9.66 -35.36
C MET A 942 44.78 -9.08 -34.00
N THR A 943 43.63 -9.49 -33.48
CA THR A 943 43.28 -9.36 -32.05
C THR A 943 43.38 -10.73 -31.41
N THR A 944 44.20 -10.84 -30.37
CA THR A 944 44.25 -12.01 -29.50
C THR A 944 43.49 -11.76 -28.22
N SER A 945 42.55 -12.65 -27.89
CA SER A 945 41.65 -12.50 -26.74
C SER A 945 41.99 -13.50 -25.61
N GLN A 946 42.09 -12.96 -24.40
CA GLN A 946 42.30 -13.61 -23.09
C GLN A 946 43.67 -14.27 -22.83
N VAL A 947 44.32 -14.86 -23.83
CA VAL A 947 45.68 -15.45 -23.73
C VAL A 947 46.35 -15.47 -25.10
N PHE A 948 47.68 -15.60 -25.15
CA PHE A 948 48.43 -15.78 -26.41
C PHE A 948 49.52 -16.87 -26.28
N VAL A 949 50.79 -16.50 -26.11
CA VAL A 949 51.93 -17.44 -26.04
C VAL A 949 52.45 -17.67 -24.61
N ASN A 950 52.19 -16.74 -23.69
CA ASN A 950 52.43 -16.89 -22.26
C ASN A 950 51.15 -17.34 -21.55
N LEU A 951 51.21 -18.44 -20.79
CA LEU A 951 50.08 -19.22 -20.30
C LEU A 951 50.02 -19.23 -18.76
N HIS A 952 49.79 -18.08 -18.13
CA HIS A 952 49.63 -18.01 -16.67
C HIS A 952 48.18 -18.27 -16.26
N PHE A 953 47.92 -19.43 -15.66
CA PHE A 953 46.61 -19.72 -15.06
C PHE A 953 46.23 -18.70 -13.97
N SER A 954 44.93 -18.44 -13.84
CA SER A 954 44.38 -17.82 -12.63
C SER A 954 44.71 -18.68 -11.40
N TRP A 955 44.63 -18.10 -10.20
CA TRP A 955 45.06 -18.80 -8.98
C TRP A 955 44.32 -20.13 -8.73
N ASP A 956 43.01 -20.15 -8.97
CA ASP A 956 42.16 -21.33 -8.82
C ASP A 956 42.48 -22.42 -9.85
N ASN A 957 42.67 -22.05 -11.11
CA ASN A 957 43.06 -23.00 -12.15
C ASN A 957 44.51 -23.46 -12.00
N ALA A 958 45.41 -22.61 -11.50
CA ALA A 958 46.78 -22.99 -11.18
C ALA A 958 46.80 -24.06 -10.08
N LEU A 959 45.91 -23.97 -9.08
CA LEU A 959 45.79 -24.99 -8.04
C LEU A 959 45.33 -26.34 -8.61
N LYS A 960 44.31 -26.34 -9.49
CA LYS A 960 43.84 -27.55 -10.19
C LYS A 960 44.92 -28.13 -11.12
N GLY A 961 45.65 -27.26 -11.80
CA GLY A 961 46.64 -27.62 -12.81
C GLY A 961 47.92 -28.24 -12.27
N ARG A 962 48.15 -28.18 -10.94
CA ARG A 962 49.32 -28.82 -10.29
C ARG A 962 49.34 -30.34 -10.37
N SER A 963 48.21 -30.98 -10.63
CA SER A 963 48.11 -32.44 -10.67
C SER A 963 47.05 -32.90 -11.65
N GLU A 964 47.36 -33.95 -12.43
CA GLU A 964 46.41 -34.61 -13.32
C GLU A 964 45.43 -35.53 -12.56
N PHE A 965 45.51 -35.60 -11.23
CA PHE A 965 44.70 -36.52 -10.43
C PHE A 965 43.19 -36.36 -10.69
N LEU A 966 42.68 -35.12 -10.68
CA LEU A 966 41.25 -34.87 -10.92
C LEU A 966 40.80 -35.32 -12.31
N LEU A 967 41.63 -35.08 -13.34
CA LEU A 967 41.35 -35.49 -14.72
C LEU A 967 41.36 -37.02 -14.87
N LYS A 968 42.36 -37.70 -14.29
CA LYS A 968 42.46 -39.17 -14.30
C LYS A 968 41.33 -39.83 -13.53
N THR A 969 40.93 -39.26 -12.39
CA THR A 969 39.79 -39.74 -11.61
C THR A 969 38.49 -39.59 -12.39
N TYR A 970 38.22 -38.44 -13.00
CA TYR A 970 37.03 -38.29 -13.85
C TYR A 970 37.04 -39.28 -15.01
N GLN A 971 38.17 -39.43 -15.71
CA GLN A 971 38.32 -40.35 -16.83
C GLN A 971 37.99 -41.80 -16.44
N ARG A 972 38.40 -42.22 -15.23
CA ARG A 972 38.15 -43.57 -14.71
C ARG A 972 36.67 -43.88 -14.46
N PHE A 973 35.88 -42.88 -14.05
CA PHE A 973 34.49 -43.05 -13.63
C PHE A 973 33.44 -42.55 -14.64
N ALA A 974 33.79 -41.59 -15.50
CA ALA A 974 32.87 -40.91 -16.40
C ALA A 974 33.30 -40.90 -17.89
N GLY A 975 34.49 -41.42 -18.22
CA GLY A 975 34.99 -41.54 -19.58
C GLY A 975 35.81 -40.34 -20.08
N ASN A 976 36.14 -40.33 -21.36
CA ASN A 976 37.12 -39.39 -21.95
C ASN A 976 36.54 -38.01 -22.32
N TRP A 977 35.21 -37.84 -22.27
CA TRP A 977 34.55 -36.58 -22.60
C TRP A 977 33.93 -35.96 -21.34
N PHE A 978 34.35 -34.74 -21.04
CA PHE A 978 33.71 -33.93 -20.00
C PHE A 978 32.62 -33.06 -20.63
N SER A 979 31.36 -33.37 -20.33
CA SER A 979 30.20 -32.58 -20.78
C SER A 979 29.97 -31.39 -19.84
N CYS A 980 29.81 -30.19 -20.40
CA CYS A 980 29.44 -28.97 -19.69
C CYS A 980 27.94 -28.87 -19.42
N HIS A 981 27.11 -29.71 -20.06
CA HIS A 981 25.69 -29.84 -19.70
C HIS A 981 25.34 -31.27 -19.27
N SER A 982 24.32 -31.40 -18.43
CA SER A 982 23.71 -32.68 -18.04
C SER A 982 22.18 -32.58 -18.11
N TYR A 983 21.49 -33.71 -17.91
CA TYR A 983 20.03 -33.83 -17.89
C TYR A 983 19.58 -34.65 -16.68
N PRO A 984 18.33 -34.50 -16.20
CA PRO A 984 17.81 -35.30 -15.08
C PRO A 984 17.87 -36.82 -15.32
N SER A 985 17.86 -37.25 -16.59
CA SER A 985 18.01 -38.65 -17.02
C SER A 985 19.46 -39.14 -17.11
N SER A 986 20.44 -38.30 -16.75
CA SER A 986 21.86 -38.66 -16.83
C SER A 986 22.24 -39.77 -15.83
N PRO A 987 23.32 -40.52 -16.08
CA PRO A 987 23.80 -41.55 -15.15
C PRO A 987 24.00 -41.00 -13.73
N TRP A 988 23.75 -41.83 -12.71
CA TRP A 988 23.77 -41.42 -11.29
C TRP A 988 25.06 -40.69 -10.87
N PHE A 989 26.23 -41.06 -11.42
CA PHE A 989 27.50 -40.39 -11.13
C PHE A 989 27.49 -38.93 -11.61
N GLN A 990 26.92 -38.66 -12.78
CA GLN A 990 26.77 -37.30 -13.31
C GLN A 990 25.84 -36.47 -12.44
N TYR A 991 24.74 -37.06 -11.97
CA TYR A 991 23.84 -36.42 -11.03
C TYR A 991 24.53 -36.08 -9.70
N LEU A 992 25.28 -37.02 -9.11
CA LEU A 992 26.04 -36.75 -7.87
C LEU A 992 27.09 -35.65 -8.06
N LEU A 993 27.78 -35.66 -9.21
CA LEU A 993 28.72 -34.60 -9.56
C LEU A 993 27.99 -33.25 -9.62
N ASP A 994 26.84 -33.17 -10.29
CA ASP A 994 26.05 -31.93 -10.37
C ASP A 994 25.64 -31.40 -8.98
N GLN A 995 25.27 -32.29 -8.05
CA GLN A 995 24.96 -31.91 -6.67
C GLN A 995 26.20 -31.40 -5.92
N ALA A 996 27.35 -32.05 -6.11
CA ALA A 996 28.60 -31.64 -5.47
C ALA A 996 29.09 -30.27 -5.98
N LEU A 997 28.96 -30.01 -7.29
CA LEU A 997 29.43 -28.78 -7.92
C LEU A 997 28.64 -27.52 -7.50
N ARG A 998 27.45 -27.66 -6.91
CA ARG A 998 26.71 -26.53 -6.31
C ARG A 998 27.47 -25.81 -5.20
N PHE A 999 28.41 -26.51 -4.56
CA PHE A 999 29.23 -26.01 -3.47
C PHE A 999 30.64 -25.65 -3.94
N TYR A 1000 30.89 -25.69 -5.25
CA TYR A 1000 32.19 -25.32 -5.82
C TYR A 1000 32.43 -23.81 -5.63
N PRO A 1001 33.62 -23.39 -5.14
CA PRO A 1001 33.89 -21.98 -4.89
C PRO A 1001 34.10 -21.22 -6.21
N VAL A 1002 33.13 -20.38 -6.57
CA VAL A 1002 33.12 -19.56 -7.80
C VAL A 1002 33.55 -18.09 -7.59
N GLY A 1003 34.09 -17.78 -6.41
CA GLY A 1003 34.56 -16.43 -6.06
C GLY A 1003 33.51 -15.61 -5.32
N SER A 1004 33.08 -14.48 -5.91
CA SER A 1004 32.08 -13.58 -5.30
C SER A 1004 30.72 -14.26 -5.17
N ARG A 1005 29.97 -13.92 -4.11
CA ARG A 1005 28.60 -14.45 -3.89
C ARG A 1005 27.64 -14.13 -5.02
N ARG A 1006 27.90 -13.03 -5.75
CA ARG A 1006 27.13 -12.61 -6.93
C ARG A 1006 27.23 -13.58 -8.11
N GLU A 1007 28.21 -14.49 -8.10
CA GLU A 1007 28.38 -15.51 -9.12
C GLU A 1007 27.65 -16.82 -8.81
N ILE A 1008 27.04 -16.94 -7.63
CA ILE A 1008 26.28 -18.14 -7.25
C ILE A 1008 24.95 -18.13 -7.99
N CYS A 1009 24.74 -19.13 -8.85
CA CYS A 1009 23.48 -19.39 -9.53
C CYS A 1009 23.06 -20.85 -9.33
N ASN A 1010 21.94 -21.25 -9.92
CA ASN A 1010 21.50 -22.65 -9.94
C ASN A 1010 21.71 -23.33 -11.31
N SER A 1011 22.45 -22.72 -12.24
CA SER A 1011 22.70 -23.27 -13.57
C SER A 1011 23.75 -24.37 -13.54
N ILE A 1012 23.39 -25.55 -14.07
CA ILE A 1012 24.33 -26.67 -14.21
C ILE A 1012 25.47 -26.32 -15.17
N VAL A 1013 25.18 -25.58 -16.23
CA VAL A 1013 26.18 -25.25 -17.24
C VAL A 1013 27.27 -24.38 -16.64
N CYS A 1014 26.90 -23.40 -15.81
CA CYS A 1014 27.87 -22.60 -15.05
C CYS A 1014 28.76 -23.49 -14.18
N HIS A 1015 28.15 -24.28 -13.29
CA HIS A 1015 28.87 -25.15 -12.36
C HIS A 1015 29.81 -26.14 -13.05
N ARG A 1016 29.38 -26.72 -14.17
CA ARG A 1016 30.18 -27.71 -14.91
C ARG A 1016 31.28 -27.04 -15.73
N CYS A 1017 31.09 -25.83 -16.27
CA CYS A 1017 32.16 -25.08 -16.94
C CYS A 1017 33.27 -24.63 -15.98
N ASP A 1018 32.91 -24.29 -14.73
CA ASP A 1018 33.87 -23.79 -13.74
C ASP A 1018 34.94 -24.83 -13.35
N VAL A 1019 34.69 -26.12 -13.57
CA VAL A 1019 35.62 -27.19 -13.24
C VAL A 1019 36.80 -27.26 -14.24
N PRO A 1020 36.59 -27.59 -15.53
CA PRO A 1020 37.67 -27.70 -16.51
C PRO A 1020 38.25 -26.35 -16.92
N PHE A 1021 37.44 -25.29 -16.99
CA PHE A 1021 37.86 -24.00 -17.55
C PHE A 1021 38.09 -22.93 -16.49
N GLY A 1022 37.44 -23.01 -15.32
CA GLY A 1022 37.36 -21.88 -14.38
C GLY A 1022 36.21 -20.93 -14.75
N ARG A 1023 36.04 -19.86 -13.97
CA ARG A 1023 34.91 -18.93 -14.14
C ARG A 1023 35.03 -18.17 -15.46
N CYS A 1024 34.16 -18.52 -16.41
CA CYS A 1024 34.22 -18.02 -17.78
C CYS A 1024 33.57 -16.64 -17.96
N TRP A 1025 32.71 -16.18 -17.07
CA TRP A 1025 32.02 -14.89 -17.18
C TRP A 1025 31.65 -14.32 -15.80
N THR A 1026 31.32 -13.03 -15.78
CA THR A 1026 30.66 -12.40 -14.65
C THR A 1026 29.15 -12.32 -14.93
N HIS A 1027 28.31 -12.85 -14.03
CA HIS A 1027 26.85 -12.96 -14.25
C HIS A 1027 26.17 -11.60 -14.50
N LYS A 1028 26.72 -10.51 -13.96
CA LYS A 1028 26.25 -9.12 -14.19
C LYS A 1028 26.21 -8.74 -15.68
N ASN A 1029 27.07 -9.33 -16.50
CA ASN A 1029 27.19 -8.99 -17.92
C ASN A 1029 26.27 -9.83 -18.81
N LEU A 1030 25.60 -10.84 -18.25
CA LEU A 1030 24.68 -11.71 -18.98
C LEU A 1030 23.23 -11.32 -18.71
N ASN A 1031 22.42 -11.24 -19.77
CA ASN A 1031 20.97 -11.19 -19.63
C ASN A 1031 20.41 -12.59 -19.32
N ARG A 1032 19.13 -12.66 -18.94
CA ARG A 1032 18.50 -13.94 -18.57
C ARG A 1032 18.48 -14.95 -19.72
N ALA A 1033 18.17 -14.50 -20.95
CA ALA A 1033 18.08 -15.39 -22.11
C ALA A 1033 19.43 -16.05 -22.42
N THR A 1034 20.53 -15.27 -22.42
CA THR A 1034 21.89 -15.76 -22.58
C THR A 1034 22.24 -16.79 -21.50
N HIS A 1035 21.96 -16.48 -20.22
CA HIS A 1035 22.26 -17.39 -19.12
C HIS A 1035 21.49 -18.72 -19.20
N MET A 1036 20.21 -18.68 -19.59
CA MET A 1036 19.38 -19.87 -19.81
C MET A 1036 19.91 -20.78 -20.92
N GLN A 1037 20.58 -20.18 -21.91
CA GLN A 1037 20.98 -20.85 -23.15
C GLN A 1037 22.49 -21.11 -23.23
N LEU A 1038 23.22 -20.99 -22.12
CA LEU A 1038 24.65 -21.30 -22.07
C LEU A 1038 24.97 -22.71 -22.58
N GLY A 1039 24.03 -23.67 -22.45
CA GLY A 1039 24.17 -25.02 -23.01
C GLY A 1039 24.17 -25.09 -24.55
N GLN A 1040 23.74 -24.02 -25.25
CA GLN A 1040 23.89 -23.90 -26.71
C GLN A 1040 25.24 -23.27 -27.09
N VAL A 1041 25.85 -22.50 -26.18
CA VAL A 1041 27.16 -21.89 -26.37
C VAL A 1041 28.27 -22.88 -26.06
N PHE A 1042 28.09 -23.73 -25.04
CA PHE A 1042 29.08 -24.70 -24.56
C PHE A 1042 28.58 -26.15 -24.64
N ASP A 1043 29.40 -27.05 -25.24
CA ASP A 1043 29.16 -28.51 -25.23
C ASP A 1043 30.03 -29.20 -24.17
N GLY A 1044 31.32 -29.31 -24.42
CA GLY A 1044 32.25 -30.04 -23.55
C GLY A 1044 33.66 -30.09 -24.11
N THR A 1045 34.55 -30.83 -23.43
CA THR A 1045 35.96 -30.96 -23.83
C THR A 1045 36.48 -32.36 -23.58
N HIS A 1046 37.45 -32.77 -24.40
CA HIS A 1046 38.13 -34.05 -24.24
C HIS A 1046 39.19 -33.98 -23.13
N ILE A 1047 39.24 -35.00 -22.27
CA ILE A 1047 40.15 -35.00 -21.10
C ILE A 1047 41.63 -34.96 -21.52
N ASN A 1048 42.03 -35.67 -22.58
CA ASN A 1048 43.42 -35.63 -23.09
C ASN A 1048 43.87 -34.22 -23.48
N PHE A 1049 42.95 -33.45 -24.09
CA PHE A 1049 43.21 -32.08 -24.50
C PHE A 1049 43.40 -31.17 -23.29
N MET A 1050 42.56 -31.33 -22.26
CA MET A 1050 42.73 -30.63 -20.98
C MET A 1050 44.03 -31.01 -20.27
N ALA A 1051 44.41 -32.29 -20.27
CA ALA A 1051 45.67 -32.75 -19.68
C ALA A 1051 46.88 -32.10 -20.39
N HIS A 1052 46.85 -32.00 -21.72
CA HIS A 1052 47.88 -31.30 -22.48
C HIS A 1052 47.97 -29.81 -22.09
N LEU A 1053 46.83 -29.11 -22.03
CA LEU A 1053 46.78 -27.71 -21.62
C LEU A 1053 47.31 -27.51 -20.19
N THR A 1054 46.92 -28.38 -19.26
CA THR A 1054 47.40 -28.37 -17.88
C THR A 1054 48.92 -28.50 -17.81
N LYS A 1055 49.52 -29.40 -18.60
CA LYS A 1055 50.98 -29.58 -18.68
C LYS A 1055 51.69 -28.32 -19.19
N ILE A 1056 51.28 -27.77 -20.33
CA ILE A 1056 51.97 -26.61 -20.94
C ILE A 1056 51.82 -25.33 -20.10
N GLY A 1057 50.67 -25.12 -19.44
CA GLY A 1057 50.42 -23.92 -18.64
C GLY A 1057 50.96 -23.99 -17.21
N SER A 1058 51.22 -25.19 -16.66
CA SER A 1058 51.66 -25.35 -15.26
C SER A 1058 53.18 -25.49 -15.11
N LEU A 1059 53.90 -25.80 -16.18
CA LEU A 1059 55.35 -25.94 -16.19
C LEU A 1059 56.04 -24.62 -16.57
N PRO A 1060 56.95 -24.08 -15.72
CA PRO A 1060 57.81 -22.95 -16.10
C PRO A 1060 58.58 -23.28 -17.40
N PRO A 1061 58.74 -22.33 -18.34
CA PRO A 1061 58.45 -20.89 -18.24
C PRO A 1061 56.98 -20.48 -18.52
N HIS A 1062 56.02 -21.41 -18.56
CA HIS A 1062 54.61 -21.17 -18.91
C HIS A 1062 54.38 -20.75 -20.36
N HIS A 1063 55.23 -21.22 -21.28
CA HIS A 1063 55.11 -20.97 -22.71
C HIS A 1063 54.31 -22.04 -23.45
N VAL A 1064 53.88 -21.73 -24.66
CA VAL A 1064 53.36 -22.71 -25.63
C VAL A 1064 54.45 -23.68 -26.09
N ARG A 1065 54.08 -24.95 -26.33
CA ARG A 1065 55.04 -26.05 -26.55
C ARG A 1065 54.60 -27.04 -27.64
N THR A 1066 55.54 -27.85 -28.12
CA THR A 1066 55.33 -28.91 -29.13
C THR A 1066 54.74 -30.20 -28.56
N ASN A 1067 54.08 -30.99 -29.42
CA ASN A 1067 53.71 -32.38 -29.13
C ASN A 1067 54.92 -33.34 -29.24
N LYS A 1068 55.81 -33.14 -30.23
CA LYS A 1068 57.01 -33.98 -30.49
C LYS A 1068 58.16 -33.11 -31.02
N PRO A 1069 59.36 -33.11 -30.41
CA PRO A 1069 59.69 -33.67 -29.08
C PRO A 1069 58.70 -33.19 -28.00
N GLU A 1070 58.44 -34.01 -26.97
CA GLU A 1070 57.39 -33.70 -25.99
C GLU A 1070 57.74 -32.44 -25.18
N LEU A 1071 56.85 -31.44 -25.21
CA LEU A 1071 56.93 -30.21 -24.41
C LEU A 1071 58.19 -29.36 -24.64
N GLU A 1072 58.71 -29.33 -25.88
CA GLU A 1072 59.74 -28.37 -26.29
C GLU A 1072 59.16 -26.95 -26.37
N ASP A 1073 59.90 -25.96 -25.85
CA ASP A 1073 59.45 -24.57 -25.82
C ASP A 1073 59.45 -23.96 -27.23
N LEU A 1074 58.33 -23.36 -27.62
CA LEU A 1074 58.20 -22.69 -28.92
C LEU A 1074 58.54 -21.20 -28.86
N VAL A 1075 58.63 -20.60 -27.68
CA VAL A 1075 58.94 -19.18 -27.50
C VAL A 1075 60.46 -19.01 -27.44
N THR A 1076 61.11 -19.20 -28.59
CA THR A 1076 62.54 -19.01 -28.78
C THR A 1076 62.82 -17.77 -29.62
N GLU A 1077 64.03 -17.21 -29.54
CA GLU A 1077 64.46 -16.05 -30.33
C GLU A 1077 64.25 -16.24 -31.85
N GLU A 1078 64.53 -17.45 -32.35
CA GLU A 1078 64.36 -17.79 -33.77
C GLU A 1078 62.88 -17.83 -34.18
N ASN A 1079 62.04 -18.46 -33.36
CA ASN A 1079 60.62 -18.58 -33.65
C ASN A 1079 59.90 -17.22 -33.53
N LEU A 1080 60.29 -16.40 -32.54
CA LEU A 1080 59.74 -15.05 -32.36
C LEU A 1080 60.04 -14.14 -33.55
N ALA A 1081 61.19 -14.29 -34.20
CA ALA A 1081 61.53 -13.52 -35.41
C ALA A 1081 60.50 -13.70 -36.55
N ARG A 1082 59.76 -14.81 -36.57
CA ARG A 1082 58.70 -15.07 -37.56
C ARG A 1082 57.47 -14.16 -37.41
N LEU A 1083 57.34 -13.48 -36.27
CA LEU A 1083 56.24 -12.56 -35.98
C LEU A 1083 56.58 -11.10 -36.35
N GLU A 1084 57.78 -10.85 -36.90
CA GLU A 1084 58.20 -9.50 -37.29
C GLU A 1084 57.20 -8.87 -38.28
N GLY A 1085 56.83 -7.62 -38.02
CA GLY A 1085 55.87 -6.85 -38.84
C GLY A 1085 54.39 -7.16 -38.58
N LEU A 1086 54.06 -8.13 -37.72
CA LEU A 1086 52.66 -8.42 -37.34
C LEU A 1086 52.12 -7.37 -36.36
N LYS A 1087 50.94 -6.81 -36.66
CA LYS A 1087 50.23 -5.88 -35.79
C LYS A 1087 49.27 -6.64 -34.87
N ILE A 1088 49.36 -6.45 -33.54
CA ILE A 1088 48.61 -7.26 -32.57
C ILE A 1088 47.92 -6.39 -31.50
N CYS A 1089 46.61 -6.56 -31.35
CA CYS A 1089 45.84 -6.10 -30.20
C CYS A 1089 45.67 -7.24 -29.19
N PHE A 1090 46.23 -7.06 -28.00
CA PHE A 1090 46.14 -7.97 -26.86
C PHE A 1090 44.95 -7.55 -25.98
N LEU A 1091 43.87 -8.33 -25.98
CA LEU A 1091 42.62 -7.98 -25.28
C LEU A 1091 42.28 -8.99 -24.18
N ASN A 1092 42.06 -8.54 -22.95
CA ASN A 1092 41.57 -9.41 -21.87
C ASN A 1092 40.56 -8.69 -20.96
N GLY A 1093 39.71 -9.46 -20.29
CA GLY A 1093 38.90 -8.93 -19.19
C GLY A 1093 39.73 -8.79 -17.92
N ALA A 1094 39.46 -7.74 -17.13
CA ALA A 1094 40.15 -7.49 -15.86
C ALA A 1094 39.80 -8.53 -14.78
N GLU A 1095 38.58 -9.09 -14.83
CA GLU A 1095 38.09 -10.10 -13.88
C GLU A 1095 38.24 -11.54 -14.41
N ASN A 1096 39.08 -11.77 -15.42
CA ASN A 1096 39.31 -13.08 -16.01
C ASN A 1096 39.85 -14.07 -14.96
N ALA A 1097 39.08 -15.13 -14.73
CA ALA A 1097 39.35 -16.20 -13.78
C ALA A 1097 39.67 -17.54 -14.46
N VAL A 1098 39.91 -17.53 -15.77
CA VAL A 1098 40.43 -18.66 -16.55
C VAL A 1098 41.95 -18.54 -16.69
N TRP A 1099 42.38 -17.39 -17.22
CA TRP A 1099 43.78 -16.98 -17.35
C TRP A 1099 44.02 -15.74 -16.52
N SER A 1100 45.18 -15.66 -15.86
CA SER A 1100 45.59 -14.41 -15.21
C SER A 1100 45.76 -13.32 -16.27
N PRO A 1101 45.28 -12.08 -16.03
CA PRO A 1101 45.57 -10.92 -16.88
C PRO A 1101 47.08 -10.73 -17.16
N ARG A 1102 47.94 -11.23 -16.26
CA ARG A 1102 49.40 -11.29 -16.44
C ARG A 1102 49.84 -12.05 -17.70
N SER A 1103 49.09 -13.06 -18.14
CA SER A 1103 49.37 -13.84 -19.36
C SER A 1103 49.43 -12.94 -20.59
N MET A 1104 48.43 -12.08 -20.71
CA MET A 1104 48.29 -11.20 -21.85
C MET A 1104 49.34 -10.09 -21.79
N LYS A 1105 49.51 -9.50 -20.59
CA LYS A 1105 50.53 -8.49 -20.35
C LYS A 1105 51.95 -8.99 -20.62
N ALA A 1106 52.30 -10.21 -20.19
CA ALA A 1106 53.61 -10.80 -20.45
C ALA A 1106 53.88 -10.98 -21.95
N SER A 1107 52.86 -11.41 -22.71
CA SER A 1107 52.98 -11.53 -24.17
C SER A 1107 53.11 -10.18 -24.86
N TYR A 1108 52.41 -9.16 -24.38
CA TYR A 1108 52.52 -7.79 -24.87
C TYR A 1108 53.90 -7.18 -24.59
N ASP A 1109 54.38 -7.27 -23.35
CA ASP A 1109 55.68 -6.74 -22.92
C ASP A 1109 56.81 -7.43 -23.71
N MET A 1110 56.73 -8.77 -23.89
CA MET A 1110 57.65 -9.56 -24.72
C MET A 1110 57.72 -9.06 -26.17
N MET A 1111 56.57 -8.81 -26.81
CA MET A 1111 56.53 -8.34 -28.19
C MET A 1111 57.06 -6.92 -28.34
N ARG A 1112 56.80 -6.05 -27.36
CA ARG A 1112 57.31 -4.67 -27.35
C ARG A 1112 58.82 -4.58 -27.12
N GLU A 1113 59.34 -5.42 -26.24
CA GLU A 1113 60.78 -5.50 -25.98
C GLU A 1113 61.52 -5.98 -27.24
N ARG A 1114 60.98 -6.99 -27.92
CA ARG A 1114 61.59 -7.56 -29.12
C ARG A 1114 61.44 -6.67 -30.36
N PHE A 1115 60.28 -6.08 -30.58
CA PHE A 1115 59.97 -5.26 -31.75
C PHE A 1115 59.53 -3.85 -31.31
N PRO A 1116 60.46 -2.95 -30.93
CA PRO A 1116 60.11 -1.62 -30.41
C PRO A 1116 59.31 -0.75 -31.38
N GLN A 1117 59.44 -1.00 -32.69
CA GLN A 1117 58.72 -0.30 -33.76
C GLN A 1117 57.42 -1.02 -34.20
N GLY A 1118 57.07 -2.14 -33.56
CA GLY A 1118 55.86 -2.90 -33.87
C GLY A 1118 54.58 -2.20 -33.39
N CYS A 1119 53.47 -2.40 -34.09
CA CYS A 1119 52.17 -1.90 -33.66
C CYS A 1119 51.51 -2.90 -32.70
N PHE A 1120 51.68 -2.68 -31.39
CA PHE A 1120 51.06 -3.50 -30.35
C PHE A 1120 50.22 -2.65 -29.40
N GLU A 1121 48.99 -3.11 -29.15
CA GLU A 1121 48.05 -2.49 -28.19
C GLU A 1121 47.70 -3.50 -27.10
N HIS A 1122 47.55 -3.06 -25.84
CA HIS A 1122 47.04 -3.87 -24.74
C HIS A 1122 45.78 -3.22 -24.19
N VAL A 1123 44.67 -3.95 -24.20
CA VAL A 1123 43.35 -3.52 -23.77
C VAL A 1123 42.87 -4.44 -22.65
N GLU A 1124 42.73 -3.88 -21.46
CA GLU A 1124 42.14 -4.55 -20.31
C GLU A 1124 40.76 -3.95 -20.03
N VAL A 1125 39.71 -4.76 -20.17
CA VAL A 1125 38.32 -4.30 -20.05
C VAL A 1125 37.83 -4.50 -18.61
N GLU A 1126 37.58 -3.40 -17.90
CA GLU A 1126 37.12 -3.42 -16.51
C GLU A 1126 35.73 -4.05 -16.36
N GLY A 1127 35.55 -4.88 -15.32
CA GLY A 1127 34.26 -5.51 -15.01
C GLY A 1127 33.86 -6.66 -15.93
N TYR A 1128 34.73 -7.08 -16.85
CA TYR A 1128 34.54 -8.24 -17.72
C TYR A 1128 35.45 -9.41 -17.31
N GLY A 1129 34.90 -10.63 -17.38
CA GLY A 1129 35.61 -11.89 -17.21
C GLY A 1129 36.24 -12.41 -18.50
N HIS A 1130 36.16 -13.72 -18.74
CA HIS A 1130 36.86 -14.38 -19.85
C HIS A 1130 36.08 -14.31 -21.18
N MET A 1131 34.80 -14.68 -21.17
CA MET A 1131 33.99 -14.83 -22.37
C MET A 1131 32.90 -13.77 -22.52
N ASP A 1132 32.46 -13.16 -21.42
CA ASP A 1132 31.53 -12.05 -21.43
C ASP A 1132 32.05 -10.83 -22.20
N CYS A 1133 33.34 -10.76 -22.54
CA CYS A 1133 33.85 -9.80 -23.54
C CYS A 1133 33.22 -9.98 -24.93
N TRP A 1134 32.70 -11.17 -25.25
CA TRP A 1134 32.08 -11.49 -26.55
C TRP A 1134 30.59 -11.77 -26.43
N ILE A 1135 30.17 -12.45 -25.35
CA ILE A 1135 28.77 -12.85 -25.12
C ILE A 1135 27.98 -11.89 -24.19
N GLY A 1136 28.62 -10.86 -23.65
CA GLY A 1136 28.00 -9.91 -22.73
C GLY A 1136 27.00 -8.99 -23.42
N GLN A 1137 25.93 -8.61 -22.70
CA GLN A 1137 24.85 -7.77 -23.24
C GLN A 1137 25.34 -6.39 -23.71
N ARG A 1138 26.42 -5.86 -23.11
CA ARG A 1138 27.02 -4.55 -23.44
C ARG A 1138 28.39 -4.65 -24.12
N ALA A 1139 28.78 -5.85 -24.57
CA ALA A 1139 30.05 -6.04 -25.26
C ALA A 1139 30.16 -5.19 -26.54
N CYS A 1140 29.02 -4.86 -27.18
CA CYS A 1140 28.98 -3.99 -28.35
C CYS A 1140 29.40 -2.54 -28.08
N ASP A 1141 29.23 -2.07 -26.85
CA ASP A 1141 29.60 -0.73 -26.43
C ASP A 1141 30.99 -0.72 -25.81
N ASP A 1142 31.33 -1.74 -25.01
CA ASP A 1142 32.53 -1.75 -24.18
C ASP A 1142 33.74 -2.44 -24.84
N VAL A 1143 33.54 -3.39 -25.77
CA VAL A 1143 34.62 -4.26 -26.27
C VAL A 1143 34.85 -4.11 -27.77
N TYR A 1144 33.80 -4.21 -28.57
CA TYR A 1144 33.92 -4.23 -30.03
C TYR A 1144 34.58 -2.97 -30.63
N PRO A 1145 34.35 -1.75 -30.08
CA PRO A 1145 35.03 -0.54 -30.56
C PRO A 1145 36.56 -0.60 -30.48
N HIS A 1146 37.13 -1.28 -29.48
CA HIS A 1146 38.58 -1.45 -29.37
C HIS A 1146 39.14 -2.31 -30.52
N VAL A 1147 38.43 -3.37 -30.89
CA VAL A 1147 38.79 -4.23 -32.04
C VAL A 1147 38.66 -3.46 -33.34
N GLU A 1148 37.58 -2.69 -33.50
CA GLU A 1148 37.35 -1.86 -34.68
C GLU A 1148 38.45 -0.78 -34.83
N HIS A 1149 38.89 -0.19 -33.73
CA HIS A 1149 39.98 0.78 -33.71
C HIS A 1149 41.28 0.18 -34.27
N HIS A 1150 41.71 -0.96 -33.71
CA HIS A 1150 42.93 -1.63 -34.15
C HIS A 1150 42.81 -2.16 -35.59
N LEU A 1151 41.65 -2.69 -35.99
CA LEU A 1151 41.36 -3.11 -37.37
C LEU A 1151 41.56 -1.95 -38.36
N LYS A 1152 41.09 -0.74 -38.02
CA LYS A 1152 41.28 0.46 -38.85
C LYS A 1152 42.75 0.89 -38.89
N ALA A 1153 43.46 0.85 -37.77
CA ALA A 1153 44.90 1.15 -37.71
C ALA A 1153 45.75 0.17 -38.56
N CYS A 1154 45.25 -1.05 -38.76
CA CYS A 1154 45.89 -2.03 -39.64
C CYS A 1154 45.60 -1.81 -41.14
N GLY A 1155 44.56 -1.04 -41.49
CA GLY A 1155 44.06 -0.85 -42.86
C GLY A 1155 44.55 0.39 -43.59
N GLY A 1156 45.40 1.21 -42.97
CA GLY A 1156 46.07 2.36 -43.59
C GLY A 1156 47.30 1.98 -44.41
#